data_AF-A0A428TT61-F1
#
_entry.id   AF-A0A428TT61-F1
#
_cell.length_a   1.000
_cell.length_b   1.000
_cell.length_c   1.000
_cell.angle_alpha   90.00
_cell.angle_beta   90.00
_cell.angle_gamma   90.00
#
_symmetry.space_group_name_H-M   'P 1'
#
loop_
_entity.id
_entity.type
_entity.pdbx_description
1 polymer ?
#
loop_
_entity_poly.entity_id
_entity_poly.type
_entity_poly.pdbx_seq_one_letter_code
_entity_poly.pdbx_strand_id
1 'polypeptide(L)'
;METEMVIDTFPQYRLLKASLERYLKQQFSAHSIYISVEEHGTEYRLTIPKKLTTKQRNHILRMSENQHLVEFEESLSNFGDYPLNLTRTIDFSYTLEAYKSKLVNSEEQYFDDSQPRIRIWDLVKSQDGKHVSTSSGDLVHLQKTLKETPTDPYRRFIFLKSGSHRSPLDCTREMMAYLFTHHQIMARFLDFWCAFTYRETPHSFTHFRNEDYLDSRHRQPGLDVMGRSGIKLQHCFNLLGIERSRDKKGWELRHTAAYHSYDLKEGRTLWVVLKGDNTMRKRLESATEESIKKGDMSPHSAHDSFAQTLTDHFLIMQWCIENWESYAESLERKHGSISGVADHANVDDMAEDIGIRKELEKMEFHPGPRQQTGGLTKSPETPGFVRKLSMKVATGFSTVTQAAPPHRRVEHHKIEDLVQFSKLQLLSSVGKRLAEAISAISQNRRVLAQIKDYYRELVTSEGFKRHISKSTLKFCRQAVSEFVMKVGRLEDDLANYEGNLKTILHGVERTEAMYNGILQYQSMCTAKYFAESSEKSTEIMKGWTQEMHEKTMSMHVITVFTLVFLPGTFVATIFSSGIITFGEDGDAGFGSGMGAWKLRPAALKLFAASFLCTFSLLVYISKVDFLGWLVERNLKDATFPLENRPPFWPDTPAYNKLFDAIIESQWIFFPVTFEQHELYNQVFSPHYIFPICTEELIKAGDTIQVHKIETNASCAGSGPATRVRKTYNESGKSQYEREVKTFTSLQSRSCPHIISFHGCYQQQRLDGTITYNLILGFVDGGNLEEFYTAMNPPRSLPDTNKIWNAFLGVLEGLHHLNFAAIDTNFQTIHQDIKPDNLLVSKSAPDQPYDIDLVITDFGYSHTKTRTTGQDTWGIDSHGGQVYGSPESSHHADYTRHGRTHITPKVDIWSLGCVMSEAAIWMKYGKQGLENYRNNRISETRTLPRFDQAGHGGCFHDGAQALSAVRTAHDWIRNYFSHDSVTLQVLEMIETSMLVPQGDRQDAQMLCERLAKIIQAASSGHSYNSPPIINTQIATG
;
A
#
# COMPACT_ATOMS: atom_id res chain seq x y z
N MET A 1 52.07 -44.91 -40.31
CA MET A 1 50.68 -45.32 -40.61
C MET A 1 49.79 -44.24 -40.05
N GLU A 2 49.03 -43.54 -40.89
CA GLU A 2 47.97 -42.67 -40.42
C GLU A 2 46.91 -43.55 -39.76
N THR A 3 46.44 -43.17 -38.56
CA THR A 3 45.36 -43.91 -37.89
C THR A 3 44.06 -43.26 -38.31
N GLU A 4 43.23 -43.99 -39.05
CA GLU A 4 41.93 -43.51 -39.53
C GLU A 4 41.04 -43.12 -38.35
N MET A 5 40.76 -41.82 -38.21
CA MET A 5 39.98 -41.28 -37.10
C MET A 5 38.49 -41.49 -37.35
N VAL A 6 37.79 -42.06 -36.36
CA VAL A 6 36.40 -42.46 -36.48
C VAL A 6 35.49 -41.48 -35.76
N ILE A 7 34.43 -41.05 -36.42
CA ILE A 7 33.35 -40.27 -35.80
C ILE A 7 32.45 -41.23 -35.00
N ASP A 8 32.31 -40.95 -33.71
CA ASP A 8 31.34 -41.58 -32.81
C ASP A 8 30.48 -40.51 -32.13
N THR A 9 29.36 -40.89 -31.51
CA THR A 9 28.52 -39.92 -30.75
C THR A 9 28.24 -40.36 -29.32
N PHE A 10 28.08 -39.36 -28.44
CA PHE A 10 27.74 -39.55 -27.02
C PHE A 10 26.83 -38.41 -26.55
N PRO A 11 25.72 -38.65 -25.83
CA PRO A 11 24.76 -37.57 -25.55
C PRO A 11 25.30 -36.47 -24.62
N GLN A 12 25.00 -35.20 -24.91
CA GLN A 12 25.60 -34.06 -24.18
C GLN A 12 25.15 -33.98 -22.72
N TYR A 13 23.87 -34.27 -22.46
CA TYR A 13 23.24 -34.25 -21.13
C TYR A 13 23.78 -35.31 -20.14
N ARG A 14 24.92 -35.93 -20.44
CA ARG A 14 25.54 -37.00 -19.65
C ARG A 14 26.86 -36.61 -19.00
N LEU A 15 27.65 -35.67 -19.53
CA LEU A 15 28.92 -35.31 -18.89
C LEU A 15 29.40 -33.97 -19.42
N LEU A 16 30.02 -33.13 -18.60
CA LEU A 16 30.65 -31.91 -19.11
C LEU A 16 31.70 -32.24 -20.17
N LYS A 17 31.68 -31.49 -21.28
CA LYS A 17 32.62 -31.61 -22.40
C LYS A 17 34.08 -31.77 -21.97
N ALA A 18 34.57 -30.92 -21.07
CA ALA A 18 35.95 -30.99 -20.56
C ALA A 18 36.24 -32.28 -19.78
N SER A 19 35.27 -32.81 -19.02
CA SER A 19 35.39 -34.08 -18.30
C SER A 19 35.40 -35.28 -19.27
N LEU A 20 34.56 -35.24 -20.32
CA LEU A 20 34.53 -36.24 -21.38
C LEU A 20 35.81 -36.23 -22.22
N GLU A 21 36.26 -35.06 -22.66
CA GLU A 21 37.48 -34.87 -23.45
C GLU A 21 38.72 -35.33 -22.68
N ARG A 22 38.81 -35.00 -21.38
CA ARG A 22 39.88 -35.48 -20.48
C ARG A 22 39.89 -37.01 -20.40
N TYR A 23 38.73 -37.65 -20.25
CA TYR A 23 38.62 -39.12 -20.25
C TYR A 23 39.08 -39.71 -21.59
N LEU A 24 38.62 -39.17 -22.72
CA LEU A 24 38.98 -39.67 -24.05
C LEU A 24 40.49 -39.53 -24.32
N LYS A 25 41.09 -38.39 -23.96
CA LYS A 25 42.54 -38.15 -24.06
C LYS A 25 43.36 -39.05 -23.12
N GLN A 26 42.79 -39.52 -22.01
CA GLN A 26 43.42 -40.53 -21.15
C GLN A 26 43.28 -41.96 -21.71
N GLN A 27 42.11 -42.33 -22.27
CA GLN A 27 41.87 -43.66 -22.85
C GLN A 27 42.65 -43.89 -24.15
N PHE A 28 42.87 -42.85 -24.95
CA PHE A 28 43.56 -42.89 -26.24
C PHE A 28 44.82 -41.99 -26.21
N SER A 29 45.64 -42.13 -25.16
CA SER A 29 46.78 -41.24 -24.87
C SER A 29 47.76 -41.06 -26.04
N ALA A 30 48.06 -42.12 -26.78
CA ALA A 30 48.93 -42.10 -27.96
C ALA A 30 48.40 -41.24 -29.13
N HIS A 31 47.11 -40.91 -29.13
CA HIS A 31 46.44 -40.11 -30.16
C HIS A 31 45.82 -38.82 -29.59
N SER A 32 46.12 -38.48 -28.33
CA SER A 32 45.46 -37.43 -27.55
C SER A 32 45.44 -36.04 -28.19
N ILE A 33 46.39 -35.73 -29.08
CA ILE A 33 46.47 -34.48 -29.86
C ILE A 33 45.34 -34.38 -30.90
N TYR A 34 44.89 -35.51 -31.45
CA TYR A 34 43.92 -35.59 -32.55
C TYR A 34 42.46 -35.74 -32.09
N ILE A 35 42.21 -35.77 -30.77
CA ILE A 35 40.88 -36.01 -30.20
C ILE A 35 40.13 -34.68 -30.04
N SER A 36 39.04 -34.51 -30.81
CA SER A 36 38.07 -33.44 -30.64
C SER A 36 36.76 -33.93 -30.01
N VAL A 37 36.11 -33.03 -29.26
CA VAL A 37 34.75 -33.18 -28.74
C VAL A 37 33.96 -31.94 -29.17
N GLU A 38 33.04 -32.12 -30.10
CA GLU A 38 32.27 -31.05 -30.73
C GLU A 38 30.80 -31.15 -30.35
N GLU A 39 30.14 -30.00 -30.14
CA GLU A 39 28.72 -29.95 -29.75
C GLU A 39 27.84 -29.94 -31.01
N HIS A 40 26.97 -30.94 -31.14
CA HIS A 40 26.15 -31.13 -32.32
C HIS A 40 24.70 -31.49 -31.95
N GLY A 41 23.89 -30.46 -31.68
CA GLY A 41 22.50 -30.63 -31.25
C GLY A 41 22.43 -31.13 -29.81
N THR A 42 21.95 -32.36 -29.60
CA THR A 42 21.86 -33.00 -28.26
C THR A 42 22.96 -34.04 -27.99
N GLU A 43 23.87 -34.26 -28.95
CA GLU A 43 25.01 -35.19 -28.82
C GLU A 43 26.35 -34.48 -29.02
N TYR A 44 27.37 -34.95 -28.31
CA TYR A 44 28.76 -34.67 -28.64
C TYR A 44 29.15 -35.54 -29.83
N ARG A 45 29.70 -34.91 -30.86
CA ARG A 45 30.44 -35.57 -31.93
C ARG A 45 31.86 -35.79 -31.43
N LEU A 46 32.30 -37.04 -31.43
CA LEU A 46 33.60 -37.46 -30.93
C LEU A 46 34.50 -37.88 -32.09
N THR A 47 35.63 -37.21 -32.26
CA THR A 47 36.67 -37.61 -33.23
C THR A 47 37.71 -38.44 -32.50
N ILE A 48 37.65 -39.78 -32.63
CA ILE A 48 38.45 -40.70 -31.81
C ILE A 48 39.04 -41.86 -32.64
N PRO A 49 40.18 -42.46 -32.25
CA PRO A 49 40.82 -43.52 -33.05
C PRO A 49 40.00 -44.81 -33.19
N LYS A 50 38.98 -45.00 -32.34
CA LYS A 50 38.05 -46.14 -32.38
C LYS A 50 36.77 -45.82 -31.61
N LYS A 51 35.61 -46.29 -32.09
CA LYS A 51 34.33 -46.13 -31.41
C LYS A 51 34.33 -46.69 -29.98
N LEU A 52 33.58 -46.04 -29.10
CA LEU A 52 33.51 -46.37 -27.68
C LEU A 52 32.81 -47.71 -27.43
N THR A 53 33.50 -48.64 -26.79
CA THR A 53 32.94 -49.92 -26.36
C THR A 53 31.84 -49.73 -25.30
N THR A 54 30.93 -50.70 -25.16
CA THR A 54 29.89 -50.70 -24.12
C THR A 54 30.48 -50.53 -22.71
N LYS A 55 31.66 -51.11 -22.44
CA LYS A 55 32.37 -50.97 -21.16
C LYS A 55 32.85 -49.53 -20.92
N GLN A 56 33.35 -48.85 -21.94
CA GLN A 56 33.75 -47.44 -21.85
C GLN A 56 32.55 -46.50 -21.73
N ARG A 57 31.48 -46.73 -22.52
CA ARG A 57 30.22 -45.98 -22.41
C ARG A 57 29.61 -46.09 -21.00
N ASN A 58 29.60 -47.29 -20.41
CA ASN A 58 29.14 -47.51 -19.04
C ASN A 58 30.07 -46.90 -17.97
N HIS A 59 31.37 -46.71 -18.27
CA HIS A 59 32.29 -46.01 -17.38
C HIS A 59 32.05 -44.49 -17.42
N ILE A 60 31.87 -43.90 -18.61
CA ILE A 60 31.54 -42.48 -18.76
C ILE A 60 30.21 -42.15 -18.05
N LEU A 61 29.22 -43.04 -18.08
CA LEU A 61 27.97 -42.88 -17.33
C LEU A 61 28.22 -42.82 -15.81
N ARG A 62 29.08 -43.67 -15.24
CA ARG A 62 29.47 -43.58 -13.82
C ARG A 62 30.25 -42.31 -13.46
N MET A 63 30.98 -41.72 -14.41
CA MET A 63 31.60 -40.41 -14.23
C MET A 63 30.56 -39.28 -14.15
N SER A 64 29.41 -39.40 -14.83
CA SER A 64 28.25 -38.51 -14.68
C SER A 64 27.68 -38.58 -13.27
N GLU A 65 27.35 -39.81 -12.84
CA GLU A 65 26.71 -40.11 -11.56
C GLU A 65 27.53 -39.56 -10.38
N ASN A 66 28.86 -39.71 -10.44
CA ASN A 66 29.78 -39.13 -9.46
C ASN A 66 29.87 -37.59 -9.55
N GLN A 67 29.84 -36.98 -10.73
CA GLN A 67 29.96 -35.52 -10.85
C GLN A 67 28.74 -34.80 -10.26
N HIS A 68 27.53 -35.28 -10.56
CA HIS A 68 26.30 -34.67 -10.03
C HIS A 68 26.09 -34.95 -8.54
N LEU A 69 26.66 -36.04 -8.01
CA LEU A 69 26.74 -36.25 -6.56
C LEU A 69 27.64 -35.19 -5.90
N VAL A 70 28.80 -34.88 -6.49
CA VAL A 70 29.69 -33.81 -5.98
C VAL A 70 29.03 -32.43 -6.07
N GLU A 71 28.34 -32.11 -7.17
CA GLU A 71 27.57 -30.85 -7.30
C GLU A 71 26.47 -30.72 -6.22
N PHE A 72 25.84 -31.83 -5.83
CA PHE A 72 24.88 -31.85 -4.72
C PHE A 72 25.56 -31.78 -3.35
N GLU A 73 26.70 -32.43 -3.15
CA GLU A 73 27.48 -32.35 -1.90
C GLU A 73 28.04 -30.93 -1.67
N GLU A 74 28.46 -30.22 -2.72
CA GLU A 74 28.87 -28.81 -2.69
C GLU A 74 27.69 -27.87 -2.40
N SER A 75 26.55 -28.08 -3.07
CA SER A 75 25.29 -27.40 -2.75
C SER A 75 24.91 -27.57 -1.26
N LEU A 76 25.07 -28.79 -0.73
CA LEU A 76 24.74 -29.14 0.65
C LEU A 76 25.78 -28.68 1.68
N SER A 77 27.06 -28.51 1.33
CA SER A 77 28.03 -27.85 2.20
C SER A 77 27.74 -26.34 2.29
N ASN A 78 27.32 -25.73 1.19
CA ASN A 78 27.00 -24.30 1.10
C ASN A 78 25.51 -24.01 1.41
N PHE A 79 24.89 -24.80 2.30
CA PHE A 79 23.45 -24.71 2.59
C PHE A 79 23.00 -23.33 3.14
N GLY A 80 23.91 -22.55 3.73
CA GLY A 80 23.63 -21.20 4.21
C GLY A 80 23.31 -20.19 3.11
N ASP A 81 23.66 -20.48 1.85
CA ASP A 81 23.38 -19.61 0.70
C ASP A 81 21.99 -19.82 0.08
N TYR A 82 21.16 -20.70 0.66
CA TYR A 82 19.82 -21.00 0.13
C TYR A 82 18.95 -19.73 -0.04
N PRO A 83 18.30 -19.52 -1.21
CA PRO A 83 18.14 -20.45 -2.33
C PRO A 83 19.17 -20.34 -3.48
N LEU A 84 20.25 -19.54 -3.37
CA LEU A 84 21.26 -19.40 -4.44
C LEU A 84 22.00 -20.71 -4.75
N ASN A 85 22.17 -21.57 -3.74
CA ASN A 85 22.86 -22.85 -3.85
C ASN A 85 22.04 -23.98 -4.49
N LEU A 86 20.80 -23.71 -4.93
CA LEU A 86 19.97 -24.72 -5.61
C LEU A 86 20.64 -25.14 -6.92
N THR A 87 20.92 -26.44 -7.06
CA THR A 87 21.55 -27.00 -8.27
C THR A 87 20.66 -26.87 -9.52
N ARG A 88 19.36 -26.61 -9.33
CA ARG A 88 18.35 -26.49 -10.39
C ARG A 88 17.16 -25.66 -9.93
N THR A 89 16.87 -24.60 -10.68
CA THR A 89 15.65 -23.79 -10.59
C THR A 89 15.34 -23.16 -11.95
N ILE A 90 14.09 -22.73 -12.16
CA ILE A 90 13.68 -21.88 -13.30
C ILE A 90 13.65 -20.39 -12.94
N ASP A 91 13.76 -20.03 -11.66
CA ASP A 91 13.78 -18.63 -11.22
C ASP A 91 15.12 -17.96 -11.57
N PHE A 92 15.07 -16.69 -11.97
CA PHE A 92 16.26 -15.89 -12.26
C PHE A 92 17.05 -15.55 -10.99
N SER A 93 18.38 -15.38 -11.13
CA SER A 93 19.30 -15.07 -10.01
C SER A 93 18.85 -13.90 -9.12
N TYR A 94 18.34 -12.81 -9.70
CA TYR A 94 17.82 -11.67 -8.93
C TYR A 94 16.63 -12.03 -8.03
N THR A 95 15.82 -13.03 -8.42
CA THR A 95 14.70 -13.53 -7.61
C THR A 95 15.21 -14.34 -6.43
N LEU A 96 16.25 -15.16 -6.65
CA LEU A 96 16.90 -15.96 -5.62
C LEU A 96 17.61 -15.07 -4.59
N GLU A 97 18.31 -14.02 -5.06
CA GLU A 97 18.99 -13.04 -4.21
C GLU A 97 18.01 -12.22 -3.37
N ALA A 98 16.87 -11.82 -3.95
CA ALA A 98 15.80 -11.15 -3.21
C ALA A 98 15.21 -12.05 -2.12
N TYR A 99 15.03 -13.35 -2.38
CA TYR A 99 14.62 -14.32 -1.35
C TYR A 99 15.67 -14.49 -0.26
N LYS A 100 16.96 -14.65 -0.61
CA LYS A 100 18.06 -14.77 0.36
C LYS A 100 18.14 -13.52 1.25
N SER A 101 18.16 -12.34 0.64
CA SER A 101 18.18 -11.05 1.33
C SER A 101 17.00 -10.92 2.31
N LYS A 102 15.80 -11.35 1.92
CA LYS A 102 14.62 -11.33 2.79
C LYS A 102 14.71 -12.28 3.98
N LEU A 103 15.37 -13.44 3.83
CA LEU A 103 15.56 -14.39 4.92
C LEU A 103 16.64 -13.93 5.92
N VAL A 104 17.69 -13.27 5.44
CA VAL A 104 18.78 -12.73 6.28
C VAL A 104 18.37 -11.44 6.99
N ASN A 105 17.78 -10.48 6.27
CA ASN A 105 17.47 -9.15 6.83
C ASN A 105 16.23 -9.12 7.75
N SER A 106 15.59 -10.27 8.00
CA SER A 106 14.34 -10.36 8.76
C SER A 106 14.17 -11.73 9.44
N GLU A 107 15.26 -12.29 9.95
CA GLU A 107 15.31 -13.64 10.52
C GLU A 107 14.31 -13.82 11.68
N GLU A 108 14.31 -12.93 12.67
CA GLU A 108 13.38 -12.90 13.82
C GLU A 108 11.89 -12.80 13.41
N GLN A 109 11.59 -12.44 12.16
CA GLN A 109 10.22 -12.34 11.65
C GLN A 109 9.65 -13.71 11.22
N TYR A 110 10.50 -14.67 10.83
CA TYR A 110 10.10 -15.92 10.17
C TYR A 110 10.56 -17.20 10.87
N PHE A 111 11.49 -17.09 11.82
CA PHE A 111 12.05 -18.20 12.61
C PHE A 111 11.79 -18.00 14.12
N ASP A 112 11.43 -19.07 14.84
CA ASP A 112 11.29 -19.12 16.30
C ASP A 112 12.29 -20.11 16.89
N ASP A 113 13.40 -19.56 17.40
CA ASP A 113 14.52 -20.29 17.97
C ASP A 113 14.31 -20.69 19.45
N SER A 114 13.15 -20.37 20.04
CA SER A 114 12.89 -20.68 21.45
C SER A 114 12.69 -22.18 21.71
N GLN A 115 12.03 -22.89 20.79
CA GLN A 115 11.85 -24.35 20.78
C GLN A 115 11.79 -24.91 19.35
N PRO A 116 12.86 -24.78 18.55
CA PRO A 116 12.89 -25.27 17.17
C PRO A 116 12.57 -26.76 17.10
N ARG A 117 11.71 -27.16 16.16
CA ARG A 117 11.23 -28.54 16.03
C ARG A 117 10.72 -28.88 14.63
N ILE A 118 11.59 -29.44 13.80
CA ILE A 118 11.18 -30.12 12.56
C ILE A 118 10.76 -31.55 12.90
N ARG A 119 9.52 -31.95 12.56
CA ARG A 119 9.09 -33.36 12.63
C ARG A 119 9.08 -33.99 11.25
N ILE A 120 9.81 -35.10 11.09
CA ILE A 120 9.82 -35.92 9.89
C ILE A 120 9.00 -37.19 10.17
N TRP A 121 8.29 -37.69 9.16
CA TRP A 121 7.54 -38.93 9.19
C TRP A 121 7.70 -39.66 7.86
N ASP A 122 8.39 -40.80 7.93
CA ASP A 122 8.84 -41.57 6.79
C ASP A 122 8.09 -42.90 6.68
N LEU A 123 7.62 -43.16 5.46
CA LEU A 123 6.94 -44.39 5.09
C LEU A 123 7.90 -45.22 4.23
N VAL A 124 8.65 -46.06 4.92
CA VAL A 124 9.55 -47.09 4.35
C VAL A 124 8.71 -48.32 3.94
N LYS A 125 9.30 -49.26 3.19
CA LYS A 125 8.59 -50.42 2.60
C LYS A 125 7.78 -51.21 3.64
N SER A 126 6.58 -51.65 3.23
CA SER A 126 5.55 -52.28 4.10
C SER A 126 5.99 -53.50 4.93
N GLN A 127 7.04 -54.23 4.54
CA GLN A 127 7.34 -55.55 5.10
C GLN A 127 7.70 -55.54 6.60
N ASP A 128 8.23 -54.42 7.12
CA ASP A 128 8.58 -54.28 8.55
C ASP A 128 7.52 -53.57 9.40
N GLY A 129 6.48 -52.98 8.78
CA GLY A 129 5.42 -52.22 9.47
C GLY A 129 5.85 -50.97 10.24
N LYS A 130 7.15 -50.65 10.29
CA LYS A 130 7.70 -49.55 11.09
C LYS A 130 7.72 -48.23 10.34
N HIS A 131 6.67 -47.42 10.55
CA HIS A 131 6.75 -45.98 10.30
C HIS A 131 7.82 -45.36 11.21
N VAL A 132 8.74 -44.59 10.62
CA VAL A 132 9.75 -43.85 11.38
C VAL A 132 9.25 -42.41 11.52
N SER A 133 9.02 -41.93 12.74
CA SER A 133 8.81 -40.50 12.98
C SER A 133 9.83 -39.97 13.96
N THR A 134 10.61 -38.99 13.50
CA THR A 134 11.67 -38.32 14.23
C THR A 134 11.28 -36.86 14.49
N SER A 135 11.88 -36.25 15.51
CA SER A 135 11.73 -34.81 15.77
C SER A 135 13.12 -34.25 16.04
N SER A 136 13.61 -33.41 15.12
CA SER A 136 14.90 -32.75 15.25
C SER A 136 14.69 -31.41 15.95
N GLY A 137 15.31 -31.27 17.12
CA GLY A 137 15.31 -30.02 17.91
C GLY A 137 16.49 -29.09 17.60
N ASP A 138 17.42 -29.54 16.76
CA ASP A 138 18.64 -28.82 16.41
C ASP A 138 19.17 -29.30 15.04
N LEU A 139 20.11 -28.54 14.47
CA LEU A 139 20.71 -28.82 13.17
C LEU A 139 21.50 -30.14 13.15
N VAL A 140 22.18 -30.52 14.23
CA VAL A 140 23.02 -31.73 14.27
C VAL A 140 22.14 -32.98 14.27
N HIS A 141 21.03 -32.97 15.02
CA HIS A 141 20.03 -34.04 15.01
C HIS A 141 19.32 -34.13 13.65
N LEU A 142 19.04 -32.99 13.01
CA LEU A 142 18.46 -32.94 11.65
C LEU A 142 19.41 -33.56 10.62
N GLN A 143 20.68 -33.14 10.63
CA GLN A 143 21.71 -33.70 9.76
C GLN A 143 21.89 -35.20 9.97
N LYS A 144 21.89 -35.67 11.23
CA LYS A 144 21.98 -37.10 11.58
C LYS A 144 20.77 -37.88 11.07
N THR A 145 19.56 -37.38 11.34
CA THR A 145 18.29 -37.99 10.89
C THR A 145 18.26 -38.20 9.38
N LEU A 146 18.68 -37.19 8.61
CA LEU A 146 18.67 -37.27 7.15
C LEU A 146 19.79 -38.19 6.61
N LYS A 147 20.96 -38.21 7.25
CA LYS A 147 22.07 -39.13 6.93
C LYS A 147 21.77 -40.60 7.25
N GLU A 148 20.88 -40.87 8.21
CA GLU A 148 20.37 -42.23 8.51
C GLU A 148 19.43 -42.76 7.42
N THR A 149 18.91 -41.89 6.55
CA THR A 149 18.11 -42.24 5.36
C THR A 149 18.84 -41.81 4.07
N PRO A 150 19.95 -42.46 3.67
CA PRO A 150 20.76 -42.02 2.52
C PRO A 150 20.02 -42.13 1.18
N THR A 151 19.04 -43.03 1.10
CA THR A 151 18.04 -43.08 0.01
C THR A 151 16.73 -42.53 0.55
N ASP A 152 16.08 -41.59 -0.18
CA ASP A 152 14.79 -41.04 0.24
C ASP A 152 13.73 -42.15 0.36
N PRO A 153 12.81 -42.09 1.34
CA PRO A 153 11.72 -43.06 1.48
C PRO A 153 10.69 -42.93 0.35
N TYR A 154 9.74 -43.86 0.27
CA TYR A 154 8.69 -43.78 -0.77
C TYR A 154 7.72 -42.62 -0.53
N ARG A 155 7.40 -42.28 0.72
CA ARG A 155 6.67 -41.07 1.08
C ARG A 155 7.31 -40.47 2.33
N ARG A 156 7.75 -39.21 2.25
CA ARG A 156 8.24 -38.40 3.39
C ARG A 156 7.28 -37.25 3.63
N PHE A 157 6.77 -37.13 4.85
CA PHE A 157 6.10 -35.94 5.33
C PHE A 157 6.99 -35.18 6.30
N ILE A 158 7.08 -33.87 6.12
CA ILE A 158 7.76 -32.97 7.04
C ILE A 158 6.74 -31.96 7.54
N PHE A 159 6.61 -31.87 8.86
CA PHE A 159 5.68 -30.98 9.53
C PHE A 159 6.45 -29.93 10.29
N LEU A 160 6.19 -28.67 9.96
CA LEU A 160 6.65 -27.53 10.74
C LEU A 160 5.44 -26.84 11.37
N LYS A 161 5.58 -26.54 12.66
CA LYS A 161 4.59 -25.89 13.49
C LYS A 161 4.93 -24.40 13.62
N SER A 162 3.95 -23.57 13.90
CA SER A 162 4.14 -22.22 14.45
C SER A 162 3.38 -22.05 15.78
N GLY A 163 3.78 -21.08 16.60
CA GLY A 163 3.04 -20.66 17.81
C GLY A 163 1.56 -20.32 17.53
N SER A 164 1.28 -19.66 16.41
CA SER A 164 -0.05 -19.45 15.81
C SER A 164 0.05 -19.23 14.29
N HIS A 165 -1.07 -19.06 13.57
CA HIS A 165 -1.03 -18.65 12.15
C HIS A 165 -0.53 -17.20 11.93
N ARG A 166 -0.20 -16.46 13.00
CA ARG A 166 0.39 -15.12 13.01
C ARG A 166 1.64 -15.09 13.92
N SER A 167 2.49 -16.09 13.78
CA SER A 167 3.81 -16.11 14.42
C SER A 167 4.83 -16.74 13.45
N PRO A 168 6.13 -16.59 13.72
CA PRO A 168 7.18 -17.37 13.08
C PRO A 168 6.96 -18.89 13.26
N LEU A 169 7.69 -19.69 12.48
CA LEU A 169 7.70 -21.16 12.55
C LEU A 169 8.72 -21.65 13.58
N ASP A 170 8.37 -22.70 14.33
CA ASP A 170 9.18 -23.41 15.35
C ASP A 170 10.46 -24.03 14.71
N CYS A 171 11.45 -23.23 14.28
CA CYS A 171 12.62 -23.67 13.50
C CYS A 171 13.64 -22.52 13.33
N THR A 172 14.95 -22.81 13.32
CA THR A 172 16.00 -21.83 12.95
C THR A 172 16.20 -21.69 11.43
N ARG A 173 16.84 -20.60 10.98
CA ARG A 173 17.18 -20.38 9.57
C ARG A 173 18.11 -21.48 9.03
N GLU A 174 19.11 -21.93 9.77
CA GLU A 174 20.03 -23.01 9.37
C GLU A 174 19.29 -24.34 9.20
N MET A 175 18.38 -24.66 10.12
CA MET A 175 17.59 -25.88 10.07
C MET A 175 16.67 -25.91 8.83
N MET A 176 16.05 -24.78 8.49
CA MET A 176 15.28 -24.62 7.26
C MET A 176 16.18 -24.72 6.02
N ALA A 177 17.27 -23.94 5.97
CA ALA A 177 18.15 -23.84 4.82
C ALA A 177 18.85 -25.17 4.50
N TYR A 178 19.32 -25.89 5.52
CA TYR A 178 19.85 -27.25 5.35
C TYR A 178 18.79 -28.22 4.83
N LEU A 179 17.57 -28.17 5.39
CA LEU A 179 16.48 -29.05 4.95
C LEU A 179 16.08 -28.80 3.50
N PHE A 180 15.91 -27.54 3.12
CA PHE A 180 15.43 -27.13 1.80
C PHE A 180 16.52 -27.36 0.75
N THR A 181 17.79 -27.19 1.09
CA THR A 181 18.94 -27.61 0.29
C THR A 181 18.99 -29.14 0.13
N HIS A 182 18.89 -29.91 1.22
CA HIS A 182 18.96 -31.38 1.19
C HIS A 182 17.91 -32.00 0.27
N HIS A 183 16.73 -31.40 0.16
CA HIS A 183 15.65 -31.85 -0.70
C HIS A 183 15.48 -31.07 -2.02
N GLN A 184 16.34 -30.07 -2.27
CA GLN A 184 16.28 -29.17 -3.43
C GLN A 184 14.84 -28.65 -3.65
N ILE A 185 14.31 -28.02 -2.61
CA ILE A 185 12.99 -27.39 -2.58
C ILE A 185 13.06 -26.06 -3.34
N MET A 186 12.05 -25.77 -4.17
CA MET A 186 12.06 -24.57 -5.00
C MET A 186 11.98 -23.28 -4.19
N ALA A 187 12.71 -22.25 -4.63
CA ALA A 187 12.77 -20.94 -3.98
C ALA A 187 11.37 -20.33 -3.76
N ARG A 188 10.43 -20.53 -4.70
CA ARG A 188 9.05 -20.03 -4.63
C ARG A 188 8.23 -20.53 -3.44
N PHE A 189 8.66 -21.58 -2.74
CA PHE A 189 8.00 -21.97 -1.48
C PHE A 189 8.19 -20.92 -0.36
N LEU A 190 9.18 -20.04 -0.48
CA LEU A 190 9.41 -18.95 0.47
C LEU A 190 8.29 -17.88 0.44
N ASP A 191 7.53 -17.74 -0.66
CA ASP A 191 6.28 -16.96 -0.70
C ASP A 191 5.29 -17.41 0.40
N PHE A 192 5.31 -18.72 0.72
CA PHE A 192 4.40 -19.37 1.67
C PHE A 192 5.01 -19.49 3.07
N TRP A 193 6.33 -19.68 3.17
CA TRP A 193 7.05 -19.59 4.45
C TRP A 193 6.88 -18.20 5.08
N CYS A 194 7.14 -17.13 4.31
CA CYS A 194 7.03 -15.74 4.77
C CYS A 194 5.59 -15.29 5.09
N ALA A 195 4.59 -16.18 4.96
CA ALA A 195 3.24 -15.94 5.46
C ALA A 195 3.18 -16.08 7.00
N PHE A 196 4.05 -16.91 7.59
CA PHE A 196 4.15 -17.19 9.01
C PHE A 196 5.08 -16.16 9.67
N THR A 197 4.47 -15.08 10.14
CA THR A 197 5.12 -13.91 10.77
C THR A 197 4.16 -13.35 11.82
N TYR A 198 4.71 -12.67 12.83
CA TYR A 198 3.90 -11.80 13.70
C TYR A 198 3.11 -10.78 12.87
N ARG A 199 1.79 -10.69 13.12
CA ARG A 199 0.86 -9.72 12.53
C ARG A 199 -0.32 -9.47 13.47
N GLU A 200 -0.66 -8.21 13.71
CA GLU A 200 -1.87 -7.84 14.47
C GLU A 200 -3.14 -8.23 13.71
N THR A 201 -3.19 -7.96 12.42
CA THR A 201 -4.33 -8.27 11.54
C THR A 201 -4.08 -9.52 10.68
N PRO A 202 -5.11 -10.33 10.36
CA PRO A 202 -4.96 -11.46 9.46
C PRO A 202 -4.83 -10.99 8.02
N HIS A 203 -3.69 -11.24 7.38
CA HIS A 203 -3.50 -11.01 5.95
C HIS A 203 -3.74 -12.31 5.18
N SER A 204 -4.95 -12.45 4.63
CA SER A 204 -5.46 -13.69 4.03
C SER A 204 -5.24 -13.72 2.51
N PHE A 205 -4.23 -14.46 2.06
CA PHE A 205 -3.96 -14.72 0.64
C PHE A 205 -3.90 -16.23 0.33
N THR A 206 -4.25 -16.65 -0.90
CA THR A 206 -3.96 -18.00 -1.40
C THR A 206 -3.35 -18.00 -2.81
N HIS A 207 -2.35 -18.87 -3.03
CA HIS A 207 -1.63 -19.02 -4.28
C HIS A 207 -1.36 -20.49 -4.63
N PHE A 208 -1.05 -20.74 -5.91
CA PHE A 208 -0.44 -21.96 -6.44
C PHE A 208 0.81 -21.57 -7.26
N ARG A 209 1.89 -22.35 -7.16
CA ARG A 209 3.15 -22.20 -7.92
C ARG A 209 3.71 -23.59 -8.26
N ASN A 210 4.23 -23.81 -9.47
CA ASN A 210 4.85 -25.07 -9.90
C ASN A 210 6.19 -24.86 -10.63
N GLU A 211 7.06 -25.87 -10.60
CA GLU A 211 8.41 -25.85 -11.20
C GLU A 211 8.78 -27.26 -11.72
N ASP A 212 8.15 -27.70 -12.81
CA ASP A 212 8.21 -29.09 -13.25
C ASP A 212 9.42 -29.46 -14.14
N TYR A 213 9.93 -30.67 -13.90
CA TYR A 213 11.24 -31.12 -14.37
C TYR A 213 11.16 -32.27 -15.38
N LEU A 214 10.24 -32.13 -16.34
CA LEU A 214 9.90 -33.16 -17.32
C LEU A 214 10.62 -33.04 -18.68
N ASP A 215 10.96 -31.83 -19.12
CA ASP A 215 11.50 -31.61 -20.47
C ASP A 215 13.04 -31.69 -20.53
N SER A 216 13.57 -32.02 -21.71
CA SER A 216 15.01 -32.17 -21.95
C SER A 216 15.81 -30.89 -21.74
N ARG A 217 15.19 -29.71 -21.89
CA ARG A 217 15.84 -28.40 -21.75
C ARG A 217 16.33 -28.08 -20.33
N HIS A 218 15.80 -28.75 -19.31
CA HIS A 218 16.18 -28.51 -17.91
C HIS A 218 16.83 -29.74 -17.27
N ARG A 219 17.18 -30.77 -18.05
CA ARG A 219 17.44 -32.13 -17.55
C ARG A 219 18.79 -32.30 -16.84
N GLN A 220 18.78 -32.30 -15.52
CA GLN A 220 19.83 -32.95 -14.71
C GLN A 220 19.70 -34.50 -14.78
N PRO A 221 20.81 -35.24 -14.64
CA PRO A 221 20.80 -36.66 -14.26
C PRO A 221 20.25 -36.90 -12.83
N GLY A 222 20.09 -38.18 -12.48
CA GLY A 222 19.60 -38.59 -11.17
C GLY A 222 20.71 -38.66 -10.11
N LEU A 223 20.33 -38.46 -8.86
CA LEU A 223 21.10 -38.86 -7.68
C LEU A 223 20.63 -40.28 -7.30
N ASP A 224 21.07 -41.28 -8.07
CA ASP A 224 20.57 -42.65 -7.99
C ASP A 224 20.81 -43.28 -6.60
N VAL A 225 21.89 -42.90 -5.90
CA VAL A 225 22.17 -43.28 -4.50
C VAL A 225 21.06 -42.81 -3.55
N MET A 226 20.53 -41.60 -3.80
CA MET A 226 19.42 -41.03 -3.05
C MET A 226 18.04 -41.53 -3.54
N GLY A 227 17.99 -42.27 -4.65
CA GLY A 227 16.75 -42.70 -5.29
C GLY A 227 16.00 -41.55 -5.99
N ARG A 228 16.72 -40.54 -6.49
CA ARG A 228 16.15 -39.37 -7.20
C ARG A 228 16.51 -39.47 -8.69
N SER A 229 15.53 -39.60 -9.58
CA SER A 229 15.78 -39.87 -11.01
C SER A 229 16.00 -38.63 -11.90
N GLY A 230 15.94 -37.43 -11.31
CA GLY A 230 16.03 -36.14 -11.99
C GLY A 230 14.75 -35.72 -12.74
N ILE A 231 13.72 -36.59 -12.80
CA ILE A 231 12.42 -36.30 -13.42
C ILE A 231 11.38 -36.09 -12.32
N LYS A 232 11.28 -34.84 -11.83
CA LYS A 232 10.46 -34.44 -10.69
C LYS A 232 9.23 -33.65 -11.15
N LEU A 233 8.08 -33.88 -10.51
CA LEU A 233 6.99 -32.91 -10.44
C LEU A 233 7.15 -32.12 -9.15
N GLN A 234 6.89 -30.82 -9.14
CA GLN A 234 6.82 -30.08 -7.88
C GLN A 234 5.97 -28.81 -7.98
N HIS A 235 5.25 -28.57 -6.89
CA HIS A 235 4.44 -27.38 -6.72
C HIS A 235 4.19 -27.09 -5.24
N CYS A 236 3.79 -25.87 -4.94
CA CYS A 236 3.37 -25.46 -3.61
C CYS A 236 2.11 -24.61 -3.68
N PHE A 237 1.33 -24.71 -2.62
CA PHE A 237 0.05 -24.04 -2.50
C PHE A 237 -0.30 -23.78 -1.04
N ASN A 238 -1.31 -22.95 -0.83
CA ASN A 238 -1.94 -22.80 0.47
C ASN A 238 -3.45 -22.67 0.38
N LEU A 239 -4.10 -23.02 1.48
CA LEU A 239 -5.54 -22.92 1.66
C LEU A 239 -5.83 -22.30 3.02
N LEU A 240 -6.99 -21.65 3.09
CA LEU A 240 -7.57 -21.07 4.30
C LEU A 240 -8.69 -21.99 4.80
N GLY A 241 -8.97 -22.00 6.10
CA GLY A 241 -10.04 -22.82 6.67
C GLY A 241 -10.43 -22.32 8.06
N ILE A 242 -11.69 -22.50 8.44
CA ILE A 242 -12.17 -22.12 9.77
C ILE A 242 -11.88 -23.25 10.76
N GLU A 243 -11.27 -22.91 11.88
CA GLU A 243 -11.09 -23.80 13.02
C GLU A 243 -11.58 -23.14 14.32
N ARG A 244 -11.85 -23.95 15.35
CA ARG A 244 -12.08 -23.41 16.69
C ARG A 244 -10.79 -22.88 17.30
N SER A 245 -10.90 -21.80 18.06
CA SER A 245 -9.82 -21.28 18.90
C SER A 245 -9.34 -22.33 19.91
N ARG A 246 -8.13 -22.18 20.44
CA ARG A 246 -7.56 -23.16 21.39
C ARG A 246 -8.41 -23.33 22.67
N ASP A 247 -9.11 -22.27 23.09
CA ASP A 247 -10.07 -22.28 24.20
C ASP A 247 -11.51 -22.70 23.79
N LYS A 248 -11.72 -22.99 22.50
CA LYS A 248 -12.98 -23.35 21.82
C LYS A 248 -14.09 -22.30 21.83
N LYS A 249 -13.89 -21.14 22.46
CA LYS A 249 -14.92 -20.07 22.58
C LYS A 249 -15.16 -19.30 21.28
N GLY A 250 -14.17 -19.26 20.40
CA GLY A 250 -14.20 -18.52 19.14
C GLY A 250 -13.98 -19.38 17.90
N TRP A 251 -14.12 -18.74 16.75
CA TRP A 251 -13.78 -19.27 15.43
C TRP A 251 -12.66 -18.42 14.84
N GLU A 252 -11.60 -19.08 14.37
CA GLU A 252 -10.42 -18.48 13.75
C GLU A 252 -10.33 -18.90 12.29
N LEU A 253 -10.09 -17.96 11.39
CA LEU A 253 -9.57 -18.28 10.07
C LEU A 253 -8.10 -18.68 10.22
N ARG A 254 -7.75 -19.88 9.79
CA ARG A 254 -6.38 -20.41 9.81
C ARG A 254 -5.87 -20.67 8.40
N HIS A 255 -4.55 -20.77 8.31
CA HIS A 255 -3.79 -20.96 7.09
C HIS A 255 -3.04 -22.30 7.18
N THR A 256 -3.07 -23.08 6.10
CA THR A 256 -2.21 -24.27 5.91
C THR A 256 -1.51 -24.13 4.56
N ALA A 257 -0.18 -24.23 4.55
CA ALA A 257 0.61 -24.26 3.32
C ALA A 257 1.29 -25.61 3.13
N ALA A 258 1.48 -26.02 1.88
CA ALA A 258 2.12 -27.27 1.50
C ALA A 258 3.04 -27.09 0.29
N TYR A 259 4.28 -27.57 0.39
CA TYR A 259 5.10 -27.95 -0.75
C TYR A 259 4.95 -29.44 -1.01
N HIS A 260 4.90 -29.81 -2.28
CA HIS A 260 4.86 -31.18 -2.75
C HIS A 260 5.92 -31.40 -3.83
N SER A 261 6.54 -32.58 -3.83
CA SER A 261 7.22 -33.09 -5.02
C SER A 261 7.10 -34.60 -5.17
N TYR A 262 7.19 -35.06 -6.42
CA TYR A 262 6.98 -36.45 -6.82
C TYR A 262 7.99 -36.86 -7.90
N ASP A 263 8.76 -37.92 -7.66
CA ASP A 263 9.66 -38.50 -8.67
C ASP A 263 8.90 -39.41 -9.63
N LEU A 264 8.93 -39.08 -10.93
CA LEU A 264 8.09 -39.70 -11.94
C LEU A 264 8.46 -41.15 -12.28
N LYS A 265 9.67 -41.60 -11.91
CA LYS A 265 10.18 -42.96 -12.17
C LYS A 265 10.29 -43.79 -10.90
N GLU A 266 10.88 -43.21 -9.87
CA GLU A 266 11.14 -43.89 -8.60
C GLU A 266 9.89 -43.96 -7.71
N GLY A 267 8.87 -43.13 -8.00
CA GLY A 267 7.61 -43.11 -7.26
C GLY A 267 7.75 -42.58 -5.83
N ARG A 268 8.81 -41.82 -5.55
CA ARG A 268 9.07 -41.22 -4.23
C ARG A 268 8.39 -39.88 -4.10
N THR A 269 7.83 -39.60 -2.94
CA THR A 269 7.06 -38.38 -2.68
C THR A 269 7.59 -37.65 -1.46
N LEU A 270 7.63 -36.32 -1.55
CA LEU A 270 7.97 -35.43 -0.45
C LEU A 270 6.85 -34.41 -0.25
N TRP A 271 6.47 -34.22 1.00
CA TRP A 271 5.55 -33.20 1.46
C TRP A 271 6.20 -32.36 2.56
N VAL A 272 6.12 -31.04 2.46
CA VAL A 272 6.48 -30.12 3.56
C VAL A 272 5.27 -29.27 3.89
N VAL A 273 4.71 -29.43 5.08
CA VAL A 273 3.43 -28.85 5.51
C VAL A 273 3.65 -27.89 6.68
N LEU A 274 3.20 -26.65 6.51
CA LEU A 274 3.31 -25.56 7.47
C LEU A 274 1.94 -25.26 8.09
N LYS A 275 1.80 -25.36 9.43
CA LYS A 275 0.53 -25.08 10.14
C LYS A 275 0.75 -24.74 11.62
N GLY A 276 -0.01 -23.78 12.16
CA GLY A 276 0.07 -23.35 13.58
C GLY A 276 -0.49 -24.31 14.62
N ASP A 277 -0.66 -25.59 14.28
CA ASP A 277 -1.22 -26.65 15.12
C ASP A 277 -0.86 -28.04 14.56
N ASN A 278 -1.45 -29.10 15.13
CA ASN A 278 -1.21 -30.49 14.74
C ASN A 278 -2.35 -31.11 13.91
N THR A 279 -3.35 -30.34 13.50
CA THR A 279 -4.59 -30.85 12.85
C THR A 279 -4.26 -31.54 11.53
N MET A 280 -3.50 -30.90 10.63
CA MET A 280 -3.15 -31.49 9.33
C MET A 280 -2.21 -32.69 9.46
N ARG A 281 -1.26 -32.65 10.41
CA ARG A 281 -0.39 -33.80 10.71
C ARG A 281 -1.21 -35.02 11.15
N LYS A 282 -2.09 -34.85 12.14
CA LYS A 282 -2.97 -35.94 12.62
C LYS A 282 -3.88 -36.46 11.51
N ARG A 283 -4.38 -35.60 10.62
CA ARG A 283 -5.21 -35.98 9.46
C ARG A 283 -4.48 -36.96 8.55
N LEU A 284 -3.25 -36.63 8.15
CA LEU A 284 -2.43 -37.43 7.24
C LEU A 284 -1.91 -38.72 7.90
N GLU A 285 -1.55 -38.67 9.18
CA GLU A 285 -1.22 -39.83 10.01
C GLU A 285 -2.39 -40.81 10.08
N SER A 286 -3.55 -40.39 10.61
CA SER A 286 -4.72 -41.25 10.80
C SER A 286 -5.27 -41.82 9.49
N ALA A 287 -5.36 -41.02 8.42
CA ALA A 287 -5.88 -41.49 7.14
C ALA A 287 -4.99 -42.57 6.50
N THR A 288 -3.66 -42.46 6.67
CA THR A 288 -2.73 -43.47 6.16
C THR A 288 -2.74 -44.73 7.04
N GLU A 289 -2.80 -44.58 8.36
CA GLU A 289 -3.03 -45.72 9.27
C GLU A 289 -4.31 -46.48 8.94
N GLU A 290 -5.40 -45.78 8.58
CA GLU A 290 -6.69 -46.39 8.25
C GLU A 290 -6.66 -47.17 6.92
N SER A 291 -5.99 -46.63 5.90
CA SER A 291 -5.74 -47.33 4.63
C SER A 291 -4.93 -48.62 4.85
N ILE A 292 -3.85 -48.57 5.63
CA ILE A 292 -3.06 -49.75 6.01
C ILE A 292 -3.91 -50.78 6.77
N LYS A 293 -4.76 -50.33 7.71
CA LYS A 293 -5.69 -51.22 8.46
C LYS A 293 -6.78 -51.86 7.57
N LYS A 294 -7.10 -51.26 6.42
CA LYS A 294 -8.04 -51.81 5.42
C LYS A 294 -7.41 -52.84 4.48
N GLY A 295 -6.10 -53.06 4.55
CA GLY A 295 -5.38 -53.99 3.68
C GLY A 295 -4.93 -53.39 2.36
N ASP A 296 -4.94 -52.06 2.21
CA ASP A 296 -4.21 -51.39 1.13
C ASP A 296 -2.71 -51.65 1.32
N MET A 297 -2.17 -52.60 0.57
CA MET A 297 -0.72 -52.85 0.53
C MET A 297 -0.01 -51.59 0.03
N SER A 298 1.12 -51.24 0.66
CA SER A 298 1.88 -50.02 0.30
C SER A 298 2.16 -49.96 -1.20
N PRO A 299 2.07 -48.79 -1.86
CA PRO A 299 2.20 -48.66 -3.32
C PRO A 299 3.43 -49.40 -3.85
N HIS A 300 3.19 -50.51 -4.56
CA HIS A 300 4.24 -51.39 -5.07
C HIS A 300 4.87 -50.87 -6.38
N SER A 301 4.21 -49.90 -7.02
CA SER A 301 4.67 -49.25 -8.24
C SER A 301 4.57 -47.72 -8.16
N ALA A 302 5.21 -47.05 -9.11
CA ALA A 302 5.08 -45.60 -9.27
C ALA A 302 3.63 -45.16 -9.55
N HIS A 303 2.79 -45.92 -10.27
CA HIS A 303 1.42 -45.45 -10.53
C HIS A 303 0.53 -45.50 -9.28
N ASP A 304 0.77 -46.46 -8.39
CA ASP A 304 0.09 -46.52 -7.09
C ASP A 304 0.51 -45.34 -6.20
N SER A 305 1.80 -44.97 -6.23
CA SER A 305 2.32 -43.81 -5.49
C SER A 305 1.82 -42.47 -6.06
N PHE A 306 1.64 -42.38 -7.38
CA PHE A 306 1.00 -41.24 -8.03
C PHE A 306 -0.50 -41.12 -7.66
N ALA A 307 -1.22 -42.24 -7.61
CA ALA A 307 -2.61 -42.25 -7.14
C ALA A 307 -2.71 -41.86 -5.65
N GLN A 308 -1.82 -42.38 -4.80
CA GLN A 308 -1.73 -41.98 -3.39
C GLN A 308 -1.39 -40.49 -3.24
N THR A 309 -0.55 -39.94 -4.11
CA THR A 309 -0.22 -38.50 -4.13
C THR A 309 -1.47 -37.65 -4.36
N LEU A 310 -2.39 -38.07 -5.23
CA LEU A 310 -3.67 -37.39 -5.44
C LEU A 310 -4.61 -37.53 -4.23
N THR A 311 -4.57 -38.65 -3.53
CA THR A 311 -5.27 -38.83 -2.24
C THR A 311 -4.71 -37.90 -1.15
N ASP A 312 -3.38 -37.75 -1.07
CA ASP A 312 -2.71 -36.85 -0.12
C ASP A 312 -3.08 -35.38 -0.39
N HIS A 313 -3.15 -34.97 -1.66
CA HIS A 313 -3.70 -33.67 -2.06
C HIS A 313 -5.15 -33.49 -1.59
N PHE A 314 -6.01 -34.47 -1.89
CA PHE A 314 -7.42 -34.39 -1.53
C PHE A 314 -7.63 -34.30 0.00
N LEU A 315 -6.83 -35.00 0.80
CA LEU A 315 -6.86 -34.89 2.26
C LEU A 315 -6.53 -33.47 2.74
N ILE A 316 -5.54 -32.80 2.14
CA ILE A 316 -5.18 -31.41 2.46
C ILE A 316 -6.28 -30.43 1.99
N MET A 317 -6.86 -30.67 0.82
CA MET A 317 -7.92 -29.85 0.24
C MET A 317 -9.24 -29.94 1.02
N GLN A 318 -9.63 -31.14 1.45
CA GLN A 318 -10.87 -31.37 2.19
C GLN A 318 -10.92 -30.58 3.52
N TRP A 319 -9.77 -30.35 4.17
CA TRP A 319 -9.71 -29.48 5.36
C TRP A 319 -10.20 -28.05 5.08
N CYS A 320 -10.03 -27.52 3.86
CA CYS A 320 -10.44 -26.15 3.53
C CYS A 320 -11.97 -25.99 3.39
N ILE A 321 -12.74 -27.08 3.42
CA ILE A 321 -14.22 -27.06 3.45
C ILE A 321 -14.80 -27.30 4.86
N GLU A 322 -13.97 -27.56 5.86
CA GLU A 322 -14.46 -27.93 7.19
C GLU A 322 -14.97 -26.73 8.00
N ASN A 323 -15.96 -27.00 8.86
CA ASN A 323 -16.57 -26.07 9.81
C ASN A 323 -17.34 -24.87 9.24
N TRP A 324 -17.37 -24.63 7.91
CA TRP A 324 -18.08 -23.46 7.34
C TRP A 324 -19.57 -23.42 7.68
N GLU A 325 -20.23 -24.58 7.73
CA GLU A 325 -21.64 -24.73 8.16
C GLU A 325 -21.84 -24.23 9.60
N SER A 326 -21.18 -24.84 10.58
CA SER A 326 -21.27 -24.42 11.99
C SER A 326 -20.68 -23.02 12.25
N TYR A 327 -19.87 -22.48 11.33
CA TYR A 327 -19.43 -21.09 11.34
C TYR A 327 -20.54 -20.14 10.86
N ALA A 328 -21.21 -20.47 9.75
CA ALA A 328 -22.36 -19.74 9.23
C ALA A 328 -23.49 -19.72 10.27
N GLU A 329 -23.91 -20.87 10.81
CA GLU A 329 -24.85 -20.96 11.94
C GLU A 329 -24.45 -20.06 13.14
N SER A 330 -23.15 -19.90 13.37
CA SER A 330 -22.61 -19.14 14.51
C SER A 330 -22.50 -17.64 14.23
N LEU A 331 -22.64 -17.22 12.97
CA LEU A 331 -22.81 -15.83 12.57
C LEU A 331 -24.30 -15.50 12.46
N GLU A 332 -25.09 -16.40 11.87
CA GLU A 332 -26.54 -16.32 11.76
C GLU A 332 -27.21 -16.27 13.14
N ARG A 333 -26.85 -17.13 14.10
CA ARG A 333 -27.36 -17.03 15.49
C ARG A 333 -26.96 -15.73 16.18
N LYS A 334 -25.82 -15.13 15.82
CA LYS A 334 -25.44 -13.79 16.34
C LYS A 334 -26.29 -12.71 15.70
N HIS A 335 -26.48 -12.74 14.38
CA HIS A 335 -27.36 -11.84 13.64
C HIS A 335 -28.81 -11.93 14.14
N GLY A 336 -29.39 -13.12 14.26
CA GLY A 336 -30.74 -13.32 14.80
C GLY A 336 -30.91 -12.86 16.26
N SER A 337 -29.89 -13.04 17.10
CA SER A 337 -29.88 -12.47 18.47
C SER A 337 -29.85 -10.94 18.52
N ILE A 338 -29.57 -10.29 17.38
CA ILE A 338 -29.60 -8.83 17.19
C ILE A 338 -30.87 -8.41 16.41
N SER A 339 -31.34 -9.21 15.44
CA SER A 339 -32.48 -8.87 14.58
C SER A 339 -33.83 -8.99 15.28
N GLY A 340 -33.98 -9.90 16.26
CA GLY A 340 -35.27 -10.18 16.92
C GLY A 340 -35.95 -9.02 17.68
N VAL A 341 -35.31 -7.85 17.77
CA VAL A 341 -35.95 -6.59 18.24
C VAL A 341 -36.49 -5.75 17.07
N ALA A 342 -35.86 -5.84 15.89
CA ALA A 342 -36.34 -5.24 14.65
C ALA A 342 -37.49 -6.06 14.03
N ASP A 343 -37.39 -7.41 14.07
CA ASP A 343 -38.39 -8.33 13.52
C ASP A 343 -39.70 -8.39 14.34
N HIS A 344 -39.73 -7.74 15.52
CA HIS A 344 -40.87 -7.71 16.45
C HIS A 344 -41.26 -6.29 16.89
N ALA A 345 -40.69 -5.24 16.29
CA ALA A 345 -41.18 -3.88 16.48
C ALA A 345 -42.51 -3.71 15.73
N ASN A 346 -43.63 -3.65 16.46
CA ASN A 346 -44.94 -3.51 15.84
C ASN A 346 -45.13 -2.11 15.27
N VAL A 347 -44.98 -1.99 13.95
CA VAL A 347 -45.07 -0.72 13.21
C VAL A 347 -46.47 -0.10 13.31
N ASP A 348 -47.51 -0.92 13.47
CA ASP A 348 -48.89 -0.46 13.59
C ASP A 348 -49.15 0.16 14.99
N ASP A 349 -48.63 -0.42 16.08
CA ASP A 349 -48.69 0.20 17.42
C ASP A 349 -47.95 1.55 17.45
N MET A 350 -46.82 1.64 16.74
CA MET A 350 -46.07 2.89 16.56
C MET A 350 -46.78 3.92 15.65
N ALA A 351 -47.82 3.50 14.92
CA ALA A 351 -48.67 4.36 14.12
C ALA A 351 -49.96 4.79 14.87
N GLU A 352 -50.52 3.96 15.75
CA GLU A 352 -51.75 4.30 16.50
C GLU A 352 -51.57 5.49 17.48
N ASP A 353 -50.40 5.66 18.14
CA ASP A 353 -50.15 6.82 19.01
C ASP A 353 -50.18 8.17 18.25
N ILE A 354 -50.02 8.14 16.91
CA ILE A 354 -50.18 9.30 16.04
C ILE A 354 -51.65 9.68 15.87
N GLY A 355 -52.56 8.70 15.92
CA GLY A 355 -54.00 8.88 15.77
C GLY A 355 -54.67 9.48 17.02
N ILE A 356 -54.41 8.88 18.19
CA ILE A 356 -55.13 9.17 19.44
C ILE A 356 -54.99 10.65 19.86
N ARG A 357 -53.84 11.28 19.62
CA ARG A 357 -53.62 12.70 19.95
C ARG A 357 -54.48 13.68 19.15
N LYS A 358 -55.00 13.27 17.98
CA LYS A 358 -55.69 14.15 17.02
C LYS A 358 -57.20 14.33 17.27
N GLU A 359 -57.80 13.48 18.09
CA GLU A 359 -59.21 13.60 18.51
C GLU A 359 -59.36 14.56 19.71
N LEU A 360 -58.39 14.57 20.63
CA LEU A 360 -58.39 15.38 21.85
C LEU A 360 -58.25 16.90 21.62
N GLU A 361 -57.98 17.34 20.39
CA GLU A 361 -57.91 18.75 20.00
C GLU A 361 -59.28 19.33 19.56
N LYS A 362 -60.37 18.53 19.56
CA LYS A 362 -61.68 18.92 19.01
C LYS A 362 -62.80 19.19 20.02
N MET A 363 -62.47 19.54 21.27
CA MET A 363 -63.39 20.11 22.26
C MET A 363 -62.62 21.15 23.10
N GLU A 364 -63.05 22.40 23.29
CA GLU A 364 -64.26 23.11 22.83
C GLU A 364 -63.90 24.56 22.42
N PHE A 365 -64.73 25.20 21.59
CA PHE A 365 -64.70 26.66 21.41
C PHE A 365 -66.13 27.19 21.18
N HIS A 366 -66.65 28.02 22.08
CA HIS A 366 -67.96 28.68 21.96
C HIS A 366 -67.87 30.15 22.43
N PRO A 367 -68.43 31.12 21.68
CA PRO A 367 -68.40 32.55 22.04
C PRO A 367 -69.53 32.94 23.02
N GLY A 368 -69.32 34.01 23.80
CA GLY A 368 -70.31 34.56 24.75
C GLY A 368 -71.48 35.33 24.11
N PRO A 369 -72.44 35.85 24.91
CA PRO A 369 -72.23 37.20 25.45
C PRO A 369 -72.90 37.59 26.82
N ARG A 370 -72.40 38.69 27.38
CA ARG A 370 -72.99 39.74 28.28
C ARG A 370 -74.18 39.48 29.25
N GLN A 371 -73.93 39.95 30.48
CA GLN A 371 -74.78 40.75 31.42
C GLN A 371 -75.80 40.08 32.39
N GLN A 372 -75.60 40.42 33.69
CA GLN A 372 -76.58 40.58 34.78
C GLN A 372 -77.33 39.32 35.31
N THR A 373 -77.73 39.19 36.59
CA THR A 373 -77.73 40.08 37.79
C THR A 373 -77.50 39.29 39.09
N GLY A 374 -76.89 39.93 40.11
CA GLY A 374 -77.38 39.93 41.50
C GLY A 374 -77.13 38.76 42.49
N GLY A 375 -76.27 39.01 43.49
CA GLY A 375 -76.71 38.96 44.91
C GLY A 375 -76.19 37.86 45.86
N LEU A 376 -75.45 38.30 46.90
CA LEU A 376 -75.50 37.84 48.32
C LEU A 376 -75.06 36.37 48.63
N THR A 377 -74.37 36.01 49.74
CA THR A 377 -73.92 36.75 50.95
C THR A 377 -72.80 36.02 51.72
N LYS A 378 -72.09 36.78 52.58
CA LYS A 378 -71.51 36.38 53.89
C LYS A 378 -70.33 35.38 54.00
N SER A 379 -69.19 35.94 54.41
CA SER A 379 -68.20 35.39 55.37
C SER A 379 -68.84 35.13 56.77
N PRO A 380 -68.16 34.64 57.86
CA PRO A 380 -66.84 35.11 58.34
C PRO A 380 -65.95 34.11 59.18
N GLU A 381 -64.91 34.66 59.82
CA GLU A 381 -64.21 34.23 61.07
C GLU A 381 -62.97 33.29 61.05
N THR A 382 -61.80 33.94 61.08
CA THR A 382 -60.62 33.66 61.94
C THR A 382 -60.96 33.70 63.44
N PRO A 383 -60.16 33.20 64.44
CA PRO A 383 -58.68 33.26 64.56
C PRO A 383 -58.00 31.99 65.18
N GLY A 384 -56.69 31.91 65.47
CA GLY A 384 -55.52 32.77 65.20
C GLY A 384 -54.44 32.64 66.31
N PHE A 385 -53.33 33.42 66.22
CA PHE A 385 -52.39 33.79 67.32
C PHE A 385 -51.55 32.65 67.99
N VAL A 386 -50.23 32.72 68.26
CA VAL A 386 -49.11 33.71 68.20
C VAL A 386 -47.74 32.93 68.32
N ARG A 387 -46.49 33.38 68.60
CA ARG A 387 -45.67 34.59 69.01
C ARG A 387 -44.16 34.20 68.77
N LYS A 388 -43.06 34.99 68.87
CA LYS A 388 -42.76 36.44 69.05
C LYS A 388 -41.30 36.82 68.63
N LEU A 389 -41.08 37.36 67.42
CA LEU A 389 -39.91 38.25 67.06
C LEU A 389 -38.49 37.59 67.12
N SER A 390 -37.37 38.15 66.64
CA SER A 390 -36.98 39.42 65.96
C SER A 390 -35.60 39.19 65.27
N MET A 391 -35.04 39.96 64.31
CA MET A 391 -35.41 41.15 63.50
C MET A 391 -35.14 40.82 62.00
N LYS A 392 -35.49 41.56 60.93
CA LYS A 392 -35.83 42.98 60.62
C LYS A 392 -34.69 43.96 60.27
N VAL A 393 -34.41 44.09 58.97
CA VAL A 393 -34.41 45.38 58.22
C VAL A 393 -35.20 45.13 56.91
N ALA A 394 -35.86 46.16 56.35
CA ALA A 394 -36.62 46.11 55.07
C ALA A 394 -35.78 46.77 53.96
N THR A 395 -35.94 46.48 52.66
CA THR A 395 -37.14 46.60 51.78
C THR A 395 -37.17 45.48 50.72
N GLY A 396 -38.28 45.14 50.06
CA GLY A 396 -39.64 45.69 50.10
C GLY A 396 -40.35 45.53 48.76
N PHE A 397 -40.91 44.34 48.49
CA PHE A 397 -41.81 44.06 47.35
C PHE A 397 -42.92 43.08 47.80
N SER A 398 -44.15 43.31 47.34
CA SER A 398 -45.30 42.49 47.71
C SER A 398 -45.43 41.24 46.84
N THR A 399 -45.82 40.12 47.46
CA THR A 399 -46.16 38.87 46.76
C THR A 399 -47.51 38.96 46.06
N VAL A 400 -47.56 38.58 44.78
CA VAL A 400 -48.81 38.20 44.10
C VAL A 400 -48.87 36.67 44.06
N THR A 401 -49.91 36.08 44.63
CA THR A 401 -50.12 34.63 44.62
C THR A 401 -50.88 34.23 43.35
N GLN A 402 -50.29 33.36 42.53
CA GLN A 402 -51.02 32.61 41.50
C GLN A 402 -51.10 31.12 41.88
N ALA A 403 -52.15 30.45 41.43
CA ALA A 403 -52.47 29.07 41.82
C ALA A 403 -51.62 28.05 41.07
N ALA A 404 -51.35 26.90 41.70
CA ALA A 404 -50.66 25.79 41.07
C ALA A 404 -51.50 25.13 39.96
N PRO A 405 -50.94 24.86 38.76
CA PRO A 405 -51.60 24.04 37.75
C PRO A 405 -51.81 22.58 38.23
N PRO A 406 -52.79 21.85 37.69
CA PRO A 406 -53.09 20.49 38.12
C PRO A 406 -52.02 19.48 37.70
N HIS A 407 -51.67 18.54 38.58
CA HIS A 407 -50.82 17.39 38.25
C HIS A 407 -51.53 16.45 37.26
N ARG A 408 -51.17 16.52 35.98
CA ARG A 408 -51.33 15.39 35.07
C ARG A 408 -50.16 14.43 35.26
N ARG A 409 -50.42 13.21 35.76
CA ARG A 409 -49.52 12.08 35.50
C ARG A 409 -49.60 11.76 34.00
N VAL A 410 -48.45 11.57 33.37
CA VAL A 410 -48.29 10.91 32.07
C VAL A 410 -47.49 9.65 32.36
N GLU A 411 -47.88 8.51 31.79
CA GLU A 411 -47.25 7.22 32.10
C GLU A 411 -45.93 7.07 31.36
N HIS A 412 -44.86 6.81 32.12
CA HIS A 412 -43.52 6.55 31.58
C HIS A 412 -43.47 5.19 30.87
N HIS A 413 -43.75 5.18 29.57
CA HIS A 413 -43.35 4.08 28.70
C HIS A 413 -41.84 4.19 28.44
N LYS A 414 -41.09 3.11 28.71
CA LYS A 414 -39.62 3.08 28.62
C LYS A 414 -39.14 3.06 27.16
N ILE A 415 -38.96 4.23 26.56
CA ILE A 415 -38.43 4.39 25.20
C ILE A 415 -36.93 4.02 25.12
N GLU A 416 -36.23 3.98 26.25
CA GLU A 416 -34.77 3.77 26.36
C GLU A 416 -34.29 2.35 26.02
N ASP A 417 -35.18 1.34 26.06
CA ASP A 417 -34.80 -0.08 25.95
C ASP A 417 -34.62 -0.60 24.49
N LEU A 418 -35.11 0.13 23.49
CA LEU A 418 -35.27 -0.39 22.12
C LEU A 418 -33.93 -0.59 21.36
N VAL A 419 -33.06 0.42 21.29
CA VAL A 419 -31.78 0.34 20.55
C VAL A 419 -30.59 0.78 21.39
N GLN A 420 -29.57 -0.06 21.45
CA GLN A 420 -28.27 0.26 22.04
C GLN A 420 -27.19 0.25 20.96
N PHE A 421 -26.30 1.23 20.96
CA PHE A 421 -25.17 1.36 20.04
C PHE A 421 -24.26 0.11 19.99
N SER A 422 -24.17 -0.61 21.12
CA SER A 422 -23.51 -1.92 21.24
C SER A 422 -24.04 -2.98 20.26
N LYS A 423 -25.36 -2.99 19.98
CA LYS A 423 -25.98 -3.89 19.00
C LYS A 423 -25.45 -3.62 17.59
N LEU A 424 -25.33 -2.34 17.21
CA LEU A 424 -24.86 -1.91 15.89
C LEU A 424 -23.36 -2.19 15.70
N GLN A 425 -22.53 -1.92 16.71
CA GLN A 425 -21.11 -2.33 16.70
C GLN A 425 -20.95 -3.86 16.54
N LEU A 426 -21.77 -4.66 17.22
CA LEU A 426 -21.76 -6.12 17.11
C LEU A 426 -22.23 -6.60 15.72
N LEU A 427 -23.22 -5.93 15.13
CA LEU A 427 -23.75 -6.20 13.80
C LEU A 427 -22.69 -5.94 12.71
N SER A 428 -22.05 -4.77 12.74
CA SER A 428 -20.92 -4.43 11.87
C SER A 428 -19.73 -5.40 12.04
N SER A 429 -19.46 -5.84 13.28
CA SER A 429 -18.47 -6.89 13.56
C SER A 429 -18.85 -8.26 12.96
N VAL A 430 -20.13 -8.59 12.83
CA VAL A 430 -20.60 -9.80 12.12
C VAL A 430 -20.41 -9.61 10.60
N GLY A 431 -20.81 -8.45 10.05
CA GLY A 431 -20.62 -8.10 8.64
C GLY A 431 -19.16 -8.24 8.17
N LYS A 432 -18.21 -7.66 8.91
CA LYS A 432 -16.77 -7.82 8.63
C LYS A 432 -16.32 -9.29 8.59
N ARG A 433 -16.79 -10.11 9.54
CA ARG A 433 -16.42 -11.55 9.64
C ARG A 433 -17.11 -12.43 8.59
N LEU A 434 -18.18 -11.94 7.95
CA LEU A 434 -18.77 -12.53 6.75
C LEU A 434 -17.93 -12.18 5.51
N ALA A 435 -17.56 -10.91 5.33
CA ALA A 435 -16.74 -10.46 4.20
C ALA A 435 -15.35 -11.14 4.17
N GLU A 436 -14.67 -11.25 5.32
CA GLU A 436 -13.40 -12.00 5.46
C GLU A 436 -13.54 -13.48 5.05
N ALA A 437 -14.68 -14.11 5.39
CA ALA A 437 -14.96 -15.51 5.08
C ALA A 437 -15.29 -15.73 3.59
N ILE A 438 -16.13 -14.87 3.01
CA ILE A 438 -16.47 -14.89 1.57
C ILE A 438 -15.20 -14.72 0.72
N SER A 439 -14.30 -13.80 1.12
CA SER A 439 -12.99 -13.64 0.48
C SER A 439 -12.14 -14.90 0.57
N ALA A 440 -12.00 -15.50 1.77
CA ALA A 440 -11.22 -16.72 1.96
C ALA A 440 -11.73 -17.91 1.13
N ILE A 441 -13.05 -18.07 1.01
CA ILE A 441 -13.69 -19.10 0.18
C ILE A 441 -13.42 -18.87 -1.31
N SER A 442 -13.65 -17.64 -1.81
CA SER A 442 -13.41 -17.28 -3.21
C SER A 442 -11.95 -17.50 -3.63
N GLN A 443 -11.03 -17.21 -2.70
CA GLN A 443 -9.60 -17.48 -2.83
C GLN A 443 -9.27 -18.98 -2.88
N ASN A 444 -9.76 -19.79 -1.93
CA ASN A 444 -9.61 -21.24 -1.95
C ASN A 444 -10.07 -21.87 -3.27
N ARG A 445 -11.26 -21.49 -3.75
CA ARG A 445 -11.85 -22.02 -5.01
C ARG A 445 -10.92 -21.79 -6.21
N ARG A 446 -10.22 -20.65 -6.26
CA ARG A 446 -9.21 -20.35 -7.29
C ARG A 446 -8.02 -21.30 -7.24
N VAL A 447 -7.49 -21.60 -6.05
CA VAL A 447 -6.34 -22.53 -5.89
C VAL A 447 -6.75 -23.97 -6.17
N LEU A 448 -7.95 -24.40 -5.75
CA LEU A 448 -8.48 -25.73 -6.11
C LEU A 448 -8.62 -25.88 -7.63
N ALA A 449 -9.17 -24.88 -8.32
CA ALA A 449 -9.28 -24.87 -9.77
C ALA A 449 -7.90 -24.93 -10.45
N GLN A 450 -6.92 -24.15 -9.98
CA GLN A 450 -5.55 -24.18 -10.50
C GLN A 450 -4.89 -25.57 -10.37
N ILE A 451 -5.04 -26.26 -9.24
CA ILE A 451 -4.45 -27.60 -9.04
C ILE A 451 -5.20 -28.67 -9.85
N LYS A 452 -6.53 -28.55 -9.96
CA LYS A 452 -7.40 -29.40 -10.78
C LYS A 452 -7.03 -29.33 -12.27
N ASP A 453 -6.82 -28.12 -12.79
CA ASP A 453 -6.49 -27.89 -14.19
C ASP A 453 -5.02 -28.26 -14.46
N TYR A 454 -4.09 -27.95 -13.55
CA TYR A 454 -2.70 -28.40 -13.57
C TYR A 454 -2.58 -29.93 -13.77
N TYR A 455 -3.23 -30.73 -12.91
CA TYR A 455 -3.16 -32.19 -13.02
C TYR A 455 -3.85 -32.72 -14.29
N ARG A 456 -4.89 -32.04 -14.79
CA ARG A 456 -5.57 -32.37 -16.05
C ARG A 456 -4.65 -32.15 -17.27
N GLU A 457 -3.92 -31.05 -17.31
CA GLU A 457 -2.95 -30.74 -18.37
C GLU A 457 -1.71 -31.62 -18.28
N LEU A 458 -1.24 -31.91 -17.06
CA LEU A 458 -0.07 -32.76 -16.82
C LEU A 458 -0.17 -34.10 -17.56
N VAL A 459 -1.28 -34.82 -17.41
CA VAL A 459 -1.50 -36.15 -18.03
C VAL A 459 -1.85 -36.10 -19.54
N THR A 460 -2.00 -34.90 -20.11
CA THR A 460 -2.12 -34.67 -21.56
C THR A 460 -0.84 -34.09 -22.19
N SER A 461 0.12 -33.62 -21.40
CA SER A 461 1.42 -33.11 -21.87
C SER A 461 2.32 -34.19 -22.50
N GLU A 462 3.15 -33.80 -23.47
CA GLU A 462 4.18 -34.71 -24.05
C GLU A 462 5.33 -34.99 -23.08
N GLY A 463 5.64 -34.05 -22.18
CA GLY A 463 6.67 -34.23 -21.15
C GLY A 463 6.36 -35.41 -20.23
N PHE A 464 5.12 -35.51 -19.74
CA PHE A 464 4.67 -36.61 -18.89
C PHE A 464 4.61 -37.95 -19.66
N LYS A 465 4.06 -37.94 -20.89
CA LYS A 465 3.98 -39.13 -21.77
C LYS A 465 5.35 -39.74 -22.06
N ARG A 466 6.39 -38.92 -22.21
CA ARG A 466 7.75 -39.34 -22.57
C ARG A 466 8.40 -40.30 -21.54
N HIS A 467 8.03 -40.19 -20.27
CA HIS A 467 8.67 -40.95 -19.17
C HIS A 467 7.83 -42.11 -18.63
N ILE A 468 6.59 -42.29 -19.11
CA ILE A 468 5.59 -43.21 -18.53
C ILE A 468 5.08 -44.20 -19.59
N SER A 469 4.90 -45.47 -19.22
CA SER A 469 4.40 -46.50 -20.15
C SER A 469 2.93 -46.30 -20.54
N LYS A 470 2.50 -46.82 -21.71
CA LYS A 470 1.13 -46.64 -22.21
C LYS A 470 0.04 -47.18 -21.26
N SER A 471 0.30 -48.27 -20.53
CA SER A 471 -0.63 -48.80 -19.53
C SER A 471 -0.65 -47.93 -18.27
N THR A 472 0.54 -47.60 -17.74
CA THR A 472 0.73 -46.70 -16.59
C THR A 472 0.06 -45.34 -16.82
N LEU A 473 0.15 -44.76 -18.02
CA LEU A 473 -0.51 -43.52 -18.42
C LEU A 473 -2.05 -43.62 -18.37
N LYS A 474 -2.63 -44.78 -18.72
CA LYS A 474 -4.09 -45.00 -18.61
C LYS A 474 -4.53 -44.96 -17.15
N PHE A 475 -3.80 -45.60 -16.23
CA PHE A 475 -4.08 -45.54 -14.80
C PHE A 475 -3.92 -44.12 -14.23
N CYS A 476 -2.84 -43.40 -14.59
CA CYS A 476 -2.63 -42.02 -14.14
C CYS A 476 -3.76 -41.09 -14.59
N ARG A 477 -4.28 -41.26 -15.82
CA ARG A 477 -5.44 -40.50 -16.34
C ARG A 477 -6.73 -40.82 -15.61
N GLN A 478 -6.96 -42.09 -15.28
CA GLN A 478 -8.13 -42.50 -14.48
C GLN A 478 -8.08 -41.87 -13.09
N ALA A 479 -6.94 -41.97 -12.40
CA ALA A 479 -6.73 -41.39 -11.07
C ALA A 479 -6.88 -39.85 -11.08
N VAL A 480 -6.35 -39.16 -12.10
CA VAL A 480 -6.56 -37.71 -12.27
C VAL A 480 -8.03 -37.38 -12.55
N SER A 481 -8.74 -38.16 -13.37
CA SER A 481 -10.17 -37.94 -13.62
C SER A 481 -10.99 -38.03 -12.33
N GLU A 482 -10.74 -39.06 -11.51
CA GLU A 482 -11.39 -39.22 -10.21
C GLU A 482 -11.00 -38.13 -9.21
N PHE A 483 -9.74 -37.69 -9.20
CA PHE A 483 -9.28 -36.56 -8.40
C PHE A 483 -9.96 -35.25 -8.82
N VAL A 484 -10.01 -34.95 -10.12
CA VAL A 484 -10.71 -33.78 -10.68
C VAL A 484 -12.18 -33.77 -10.30
N MET A 485 -12.87 -34.92 -10.34
CA MET A 485 -14.26 -35.07 -9.88
C MET A 485 -14.44 -34.96 -8.36
N LYS A 486 -13.42 -35.34 -7.57
CA LYS A 486 -13.41 -35.14 -6.11
C LYS A 486 -13.19 -33.68 -5.74
N VAL A 487 -12.25 -32.99 -6.38
CA VAL A 487 -11.95 -31.56 -6.15
C VAL A 487 -13.07 -30.65 -6.66
N GLY A 488 -13.69 -30.97 -7.81
CA GLY A 488 -14.85 -30.21 -8.32
C GLY A 488 -15.98 -30.11 -7.29
N ARG A 489 -16.31 -31.22 -6.61
CA ARG A 489 -17.30 -31.19 -5.53
C ARG A 489 -16.91 -30.29 -4.35
N LEU A 490 -15.61 -30.22 -3.99
CA LEU A 490 -15.16 -29.26 -2.98
C LEU A 490 -15.31 -27.80 -3.45
N GLU A 491 -15.13 -27.51 -4.74
CA GLU A 491 -15.36 -26.18 -5.32
C GLU A 491 -16.85 -25.80 -5.36
N ASP A 492 -17.74 -26.79 -5.53
CA ASP A 492 -19.20 -26.66 -5.47
C ASP A 492 -19.69 -26.48 -4.03
N ASP A 493 -19.21 -27.29 -3.08
CA ASP A 493 -19.50 -27.14 -1.64
C ASP A 493 -19.06 -25.76 -1.14
N LEU A 494 -17.87 -25.30 -1.53
CA LEU A 494 -17.40 -23.95 -1.26
C LEU A 494 -18.28 -22.87 -1.93
N ALA A 495 -18.80 -23.11 -3.14
CA ALA A 495 -19.72 -22.17 -3.79
C ALA A 495 -21.04 -22.03 -3.00
N ASN A 496 -21.55 -23.14 -2.47
CA ASN A 496 -22.76 -23.17 -1.64
C ASN A 496 -22.53 -22.40 -0.32
N TYR A 497 -21.40 -22.62 0.35
CA TYR A 497 -21.04 -21.83 1.54
C TYR A 497 -20.82 -20.34 1.21
N GLU A 498 -20.22 -20.01 0.07
CA GLU A 498 -20.06 -18.62 -0.40
C GLU A 498 -21.43 -17.94 -0.62
N GLY A 499 -22.40 -18.67 -1.17
CA GLY A 499 -23.78 -18.22 -1.35
C GLY A 499 -24.49 -17.98 -0.01
N ASN A 500 -24.45 -18.96 0.90
CA ASN A 500 -25.10 -18.85 2.20
C ASN A 500 -24.55 -17.68 3.04
N LEU A 501 -23.23 -17.50 3.07
CA LEU A 501 -22.61 -16.37 3.79
C LEU A 501 -22.95 -15.02 3.15
N LYS A 502 -23.11 -14.94 1.82
CA LYS A 502 -23.63 -13.73 1.15
C LYS A 502 -25.08 -13.45 1.54
N THR A 503 -25.95 -14.47 1.62
CA THR A 503 -27.35 -14.28 2.07
C THR A 503 -27.40 -13.70 3.48
N ILE A 504 -26.60 -14.24 4.42
CA ILE A 504 -26.50 -13.71 5.78
C ILE A 504 -25.96 -12.25 5.77
N LEU A 505 -24.99 -11.92 4.91
CA LEU A 505 -24.43 -10.57 4.81
C LEU A 505 -25.48 -9.53 4.36
N HIS A 506 -26.26 -9.81 3.31
CA HIS A 506 -27.34 -8.91 2.90
C HIS A 506 -28.42 -8.78 3.99
N GLY A 507 -28.66 -9.83 4.78
CA GLY A 507 -29.53 -9.79 5.96
C GLY A 507 -29.00 -8.85 7.05
N VAL A 508 -27.70 -8.94 7.35
CA VAL A 508 -26.99 -8.08 8.30
C VAL A 508 -27.02 -6.61 7.86
N GLU A 509 -26.72 -6.33 6.59
CA GLU A 509 -26.76 -4.98 6.00
C GLU A 509 -28.18 -4.37 6.05
N ARG A 510 -29.22 -5.18 5.76
CA ARG A 510 -30.63 -4.76 5.89
C ARG A 510 -31.00 -4.46 7.35
N THR A 511 -30.58 -5.30 8.29
CA THR A 511 -30.79 -5.06 9.73
C THR A 511 -30.05 -3.80 10.20
N GLU A 512 -28.86 -3.51 9.65
CA GLU A 512 -28.08 -2.31 9.99
C GLU A 512 -28.77 -1.03 9.47
N ALA A 513 -29.27 -1.04 8.23
CA ALA A 513 -30.08 0.05 7.70
C ALA A 513 -31.35 0.30 8.55
N MET A 514 -32.05 -0.76 8.98
CA MET A 514 -33.24 -0.64 9.83
C MET A 514 -32.92 -0.09 11.23
N TYR A 515 -31.84 -0.55 11.88
CA TYR A 515 -31.41 -0.01 13.18
C TYR A 515 -31.02 1.47 13.09
N ASN A 516 -30.36 1.89 12.02
CA ASN A 516 -30.08 3.31 11.78
C ASN A 516 -31.38 4.14 11.61
N GLY A 517 -32.37 3.60 10.90
CA GLY A 517 -33.70 4.23 10.76
C GLY A 517 -34.45 4.38 12.09
N ILE A 518 -34.40 3.36 12.97
CA ILE A 518 -35.01 3.43 14.31
C ILE A 518 -34.30 4.49 15.18
N LEU A 519 -32.96 4.55 15.14
CA LEU A 519 -32.19 5.59 15.86
C LEU A 519 -32.51 7.00 15.37
N GLN A 520 -32.74 7.20 14.07
CA GLN A 520 -33.20 8.47 13.51
C GLN A 520 -34.61 8.83 14.00
N TYR A 521 -35.55 7.87 14.00
CA TYR A 521 -36.90 8.06 14.51
C TYR A 521 -36.92 8.40 16.00
N GLN A 522 -36.16 7.68 16.83
CA GLN A 522 -36.02 7.99 18.26
C GLN A 522 -35.48 9.41 18.47
N SER A 523 -34.41 9.78 17.76
CA SER A 523 -33.82 11.12 17.81
C SER A 523 -34.84 12.22 17.47
N MET A 524 -35.66 11.99 16.44
CA MET A 524 -36.74 12.89 16.02
C MET A 524 -37.84 13.03 17.09
N CYS A 525 -38.32 11.93 17.68
CA CYS A 525 -39.37 11.97 18.69
C CYS A 525 -38.88 12.62 20.00
N THR A 526 -37.63 12.35 20.41
CA THR A 526 -36.99 13.02 21.54
C THR A 526 -36.80 14.52 21.29
N ALA A 527 -36.38 14.92 20.08
CA ALA A 527 -36.27 16.33 19.70
C ALA A 527 -37.64 17.04 19.76
N LYS A 528 -38.70 16.41 19.25
CA LYS A 528 -40.06 16.96 19.30
C LYS A 528 -40.56 17.17 20.73
N TYR A 529 -40.41 16.17 21.61
CA TYR A 529 -40.80 16.28 23.02
C TYR A 529 -40.08 17.44 23.73
N PHE A 530 -38.77 17.59 23.52
CA PHE A 530 -38.03 18.68 24.11
C PHE A 530 -38.32 20.04 23.46
N ALA A 531 -38.73 20.11 22.19
CA ALA A 531 -39.21 21.35 21.57
C ALA A 531 -40.52 21.84 22.25
N GLU A 532 -41.50 20.95 22.42
CA GLU A 532 -42.76 21.23 23.15
C GLU A 532 -42.49 21.69 24.60
N SER A 533 -41.49 21.08 25.27
CA SER A 533 -41.05 21.50 26.61
C SER A 533 -40.28 22.84 26.62
N SER A 534 -39.48 23.09 25.59
CA SER A 534 -38.69 24.33 25.43
C SER A 534 -39.56 25.55 25.18
N GLU A 535 -40.59 25.42 24.33
CA GLU A 535 -41.55 26.49 24.06
C GLU A 535 -42.21 26.96 25.37
N LYS A 536 -42.70 26.01 26.16
CA LYS A 536 -43.32 26.27 27.46
C LYS A 536 -42.36 26.87 28.50
N SER A 537 -41.10 26.44 28.51
CA SER A 537 -40.06 27.01 29.36
C SER A 537 -39.70 28.45 28.95
N THR A 538 -39.68 28.72 27.65
CA THR A 538 -39.40 30.05 27.08
C THR A 538 -40.54 31.04 27.35
N GLU A 539 -41.79 30.57 27.33
CA GLU A 539 -42.96 31.39 27.67
C GLU A 539 -42.93 31.83 29.15
N ILE A 540 -42.58 30.93 30.07
CA ILE A 540 -42.36 31.26 31.50
C ILE A 540 -41.21 32.26 31.65
N MET A 541 -40.08 32.02 30.98
CA MET A 541 -38.89 32.88 30.99
C MET A 541 -39.20 34.30 30.49
N LYS A 542 -40.04 34.43 29.46
CA LYS A 542 -40.50 35.73 28.93
C LYS A 542 -41.29 36.54 29.96
N GLY A 543 -42.20 35.89 30.69
CA GLY A 543 -42.94 36.52 31.79
C GLY A 543 -42.03 37.01 32.92
N TRP A 544 -41.10 36.16 33.38
CA TRP A 544 -40.11 36.52 34.40
C TRP A 544 -39.18 37.66 33.94
N THR A 545 -38.83 37.70 32.65
CA THR A 545 -37.96 38.76 32.10
C THR A 545 -38.67 40.11 32.07
N GLN A 546 -39.97 40.15 31.76
CA GLN A 546 -40.76 41.39 31.88
C GLN A 546 -40.83 41.86 33.33
N GLU A 547 -41.12 40.98 34.29
CA GLU A 547 -41.22 41.33 35.71
C GLU A 547 -39.87 41.82 36.29
N MET A 548 -38.75 41.23 35.85
CA MET A 548 -37.39 41.69 36.20
C MET A 548 -37.04 43.06 35.61
N HIS A 549 -37.53 43.36 34.40
CA HIS A 549 -37.32 44.64 33.74
C HIS A 549 -38.11 45.77 34.42
N GLU A 550 -39.39 45.54 34.74
CA GLU A 550 -40.22 46.48 35.51
C GLU A 550 -39.68 46.77 36.91
N LYS A 551 -38.96 45.81 37.51
CA LYS A 551 -38.32 45.94 38.83
C LYS A 551 -36.91 46.58 38.78
N THR A 552 -36.47 47.08 37.62
CA THR A 552 -35.20 47.79 37.42
C THR A 552 -33.98 47.00 37.91
N MET A 553 -34.00 45.67 37.73
CA MET A 553 -32.87 44.81 38.09
C MET A 553 -31.69 45.01 37.13
N SER A 554 -30.46 44.96 37.68
CA SER A 554 -29.24 45.21 36.90
C SER A 554 -29.11 44.25 35.70
N MET A 555 -28.61 44.76 34.58
CA MET A 555 -28.39 44.00 33.35
C MET A 555 -27.63 42.69 33.61
N HIS A 556 -26.62 42.70 34.49
CA HIS A 556 -25.86 41.49 34.82
C HIS A 556 -26.68 40.43 35.57
N VAL A 557 -27.71 40.81 36.35
CA VAL A 557 -28.61 39.84 36.99
C VAL A 557 -29.54 39.22 35.95
N ILE A 558 -30.00 40.01 34.98
CA ILE A 558 -30.75 39.50 33.82
C ILE A 558 -29.86 38.54 33.01
N THR A 559 -28.61 38.92 32.70
CA THR A 559 -27.66 38.05 31.99
C THR A 559 -27.38 36.75 32.75
N VAL A 560 -27.20 36.80 34.08
CA VAL A 560 -27.02 35.59 34.90
C VAL A 560 -28.29 34.73 34.91
N PHE A 561 -29.49 35.31 34.99
CA PHE A 561 -30.73 34.54 34.83
C PHE A 561 -30.83 33.90 33.44
N THR A 562 -30.48 34.59 32.35
CA THR A 562 -30.46 34.01 31.00
C THR A 562 -29.34 32.98 30.76
N LEU A 563 -28.32 32.94 31.62
CA LEU A 563 -27.25 31.92 31.60
C LEU A 563 -27.58 30.70 32.49
N VAL A 564 -28.37 30.88 33.55
CA VAL A 564 -28.92 29.79 34.36
C VAL A 564 -30.09 29.12 33.65
N PHE A 565 -30.96 29.91 33.03
CA PHE A 565 -32.00 29.46 32.10
C PHE A 565 -31.48 29.49 30.66
N LEU A 566 -30.54 28.59 30.37
CA LEU A 566 -30.15 28.26 28.99
C LEU A 566 -31.41 27.95 28.16
N PRO A 567 -31.45 28.31 26.86
CA PRO A 567 -32.59 28.00 25.99
C PRO A 567 -32.97 26.53 26.09
N GLY A 568 -34.26 26.23 26.19
CA GLY A 568 -34.74 24.84 26.29
C GLY A 568 -34.29 23.99 25.09
N THR A 569 -34.03 24.59 23.94
CA THR A 569 -33.41 24.01 22.74
C THR A 569 -31.94 23.64 22.94
N PHE A 570 -31.13 24.47 23.62
CA PHE A 570 -29.74 24.13 23.96
C PHE A 570 -29.68 22.92 24.89
N VAL A 571 -30.56 22.91 25.90
CA VAL A 571 -30.77 21.76 26.79
C VAL A 571 -31.21 20.54 25.96
N ALA A 572 -32.27 20.67 25.16
CA ALA A 572 -32.79 19.62 24.28
C ALA A 572 -31.71 18.94 23.44
N THR A 573 -30.87 19.71 22.75
CA THR A 573 -29.83 19.19 21.84
C THR A 573 -28.71 18.47 22.59
N ILE A 574 -28.39 18.86 23.82
CA ILE A 574 -27.40 18.16 24.67
C ILE A 574 -27.96 16.85 25.24
N PHE A 575 -29.27 16.79 25.53
CA PHE A 575 -29.91 15.54 25.99
C PHE A 575 -30.24 14.57 24.84
N SER A 576 -30.68 15.06 23.67
CA SER A 576 -30.97 14.20 22.50
C SER A 576 -29.72 13.60 21.85
N SER A 577 -28.58 14.27 21.93
CA SER A 577 -27.28 13.77 21.46
C SER A 577 -26.61 12.75 22.41
N GLY A 578 -27.26 12.41 23.53
CA GLY A 578 -26.74 11.45 24.51
C GLY A 578 -25.49 11.94 25.27
N ILE A 579 -25.22 13.26 25.28
CA ILE A 579 -24.09 13.84 26.02
C ILE A 579 -24.31 13.74 27.53
N ILE A 580 -25.55 13.67 28.02
CA ILE A 580 -25.87 13.54 29.45
C ILE A 580 -26.89 12.43 29.65
N THR A 581 -26.67 11.58 30.66
CA THR A 581 -27.65 10.56 31.11
C THR A 581 -27.92 10.67 32.60
N PHE A 582 -29.14 10.35 33.02
CA PHE A 582 -29.50 10.14 34.42
C PHE A 582 -28.74 8.94 35.02
N GLY A 583 -28.65 8.89 36.34
CA GLY A 583 -28.27 7.70 37.10
C GLY A 583 -29.43 7.21 37.95
N GLU A 584 -29.64 5.89 38.05
CA GLU A 584 -30.76 5.30 38.78
C GLU A 584 -30.56 5.25 40.32
N ASP A 585 -29.33 5.49 40.80
CA ASP A 585 -28.96 5.43 42.23
C ASP A 585 -29.46 6.67 43.00
N GLY A 586 -30.75 6.68 43.36
CA GLY A 586 -31.34 7.70 44.23
C GLY A 586 -31.13 7.42 45.72
N ASP A 587 -30.58 8.39 46.45
CA ASP A 587 -30.67 8.45 47.92
C ASP A 587 -31.10 9.86 48.37
N ALA A 588 -31.97 9.93 49.37
CA ALA A 588 -32.86 11.07 49.62
C ALA A 588 -32.26 12.14 50.55
N GLY A 589 -31.16 12.77 50.11
CA GLY A 589 -30.49 13.87 50.82
C GLY A 589 -31.13 15.25 50.59
N PHE A 590 -31.28 16.04 51.67
CA PHE A 590 -31.86 17.39 51.63
C PHE A 590 -30.92 18.43 50.97
N GLY A 591 -30.88 18.44 49.63
CA GLY A 591 -30.05 19.36 48.84
C GLY A 591 -30.07 19.12 47.31
N SER A 592 -31.05 18.36 46.80
CA SER A 592 -31.05 17.75 45.46
C SER A 592 -31.37 18.69 44.28
N GLY A 593 -30.81 19.90 44.25
CA GLY A 593 -30.99 20.85 43.14
C GLY A 593 -30.18 20.52 41.87
N MET A 594 -29.09 19.75 41.97
CA MET A 594 -28.17 19.45 40.86
C MET A 594 -27.72 17.97 40.80
N GLY A 595 -28.31 17.10 41.62
CA GLY A 595 -27.87 15.72 41.82
C GLY A 595 -28.52 14.69 40.90
N ALA A 596 -28.25 14.73 39.58
CA ALA A 596 -28.69 13.69 38.64
C ALA A 596 -27.85 13.53 37.35
N TRP A 597 -26.90 14.42 37.07
CA TRP A 597 -26.34 14.60 35.72
C TRP A 597 -24.96 13.93 35.54
N LYS A 598 -24.85 12.90 34.68
CA LYS A 598 -23.55 12.35 34.23
C LYS A 598 -23.23 12.80 32.80
N LEU A 599 -22.29 13.75 32.66
CA LEU A 599 -21.76 14.22 31.38
C LEU A 599 -20.86 13.14 30.74
N ARG A 600 -20.97 12.92 29.42
CA ARG A 600 -20.17 11.98 28.63
C ARG A 600 -19.12 12.74 27.79
N PRO A 601 -17.84 12.78 28.18
CA PRO A 601 -16.82 13.58 27.48
C PRO A 601 -16.60 13.18 26.02
N ALA A 602 -16.86 11.91 25.67
CA ALA A 602 -16.72 11.42 24.29
C ALA A 602 -17.75 12.04 23.32
N ALA A 603 -18.99 12.24 23.75
CA ALA A 603 -20.04 12.84 22.92
C ALA A 603 -19.86 14.36 22.80
N LEU A 604 -19.38 15.03 23.86
CA LEU A 604 -18.98 16.43 23.79
C LEU A 604 -17.81 16.64 22.80
N LYS A 605 -16.82 15.74 22.81
CA LYS A 605 -15.74 15.71 21.81
C LYS A 605 -16.25 15.46 20.39
N LEU A 606 -17.24 14.59 20.21
CA LEU A 606 -17.83 14.32 18.90
C LEU A 606 -18.55 15.56 18.33
N PHE A 607 -19.33 16.27 19.15
CA PHE A 607 -19.96 17.54 18.76
C PHE A 607 -18.92 18.60 18.39
N ALA A 608 -17.89 18.77 19.24
CA ALA A 608 -16.79 19.71 18.98
C ALA A 608 -15.91 19.34 17.76
N ALA A 609 -16.00 18.10 17.27
CA ALA A 609 -15.30 17.61 16.07
C ALA A 609 -16.22 17.50 14.84
N SER A 610 -17.44 18.06 14.87
CA SER A 610 -18.40 17.94 13.77
C SER A 610 -19.34 19.13 13.56
N PHE A 611 -19.56 19.98 14.57
CA PHE A 611 -20.48 21.12 14.50
C PHE A 611 -19.88 22.41 15.08
N LEU A 612 -18.57 22.50 15.30
CA LEU A 612 -17.93 23.64 15.94
C LEU A 612 -17.90 24.87 15.03
N CYS A 613 -17.59 24.70 13.75
CA CYS A 613 -17.60 25.81 12.80
C CYS A 613 -19.02 26.24 12.44
N THR A 614 -19.94 25.27 12.26
CA THR A 614 -21.36 25.49 12.02
C THR A 614 -22.02 26.24 13.19
N PHE A 615 -21.74 25.83 14.42
CA PHE A 615 -22.20 26.53 15.63
C PHE A 615 -21.62 27.94 15.69
N SER A 616 -20.32 28.10 15.42
CA SER A 616 -19.65 29.41 15.46
C SER A 616 -20.21 30.39 14.42
N LEU A 617 -20.50 29.91 13.20
CA LEU A 617 -21.21 30.67 12.16
C LEU A 617 -22.60 31.11 12.65
N LEU A 618 -23.40 30.20 13.20
CA LEU A 618 -24.74 30.51 13.72
C LEU A 618 -24.73 31.50 14.89
N VAL A 619 -23.72 31.45 15.75
CA VAL A 619 -23.50 32.43 16.81
C VAL A 619 -23.20 33.79 16.18
N TYR A 620 -22.28 33.85 15.21
CA TYR A 620 -21.89 35.08 14.52
C TYR A 620 -23.06 35.78 13.81
N ILE A 621 -23.86 35.04 13.02
CA ILE A 621 -25.05 35.60 12.34
C ILE A 621 -26.28 35.75 13.26
N SER A 622 -26.16 35.42 14.55
CA SER A 622 -27.24 35.43 15.54
C SER A 622 -28.47 34.62 15.11
N LYS A 623 -28.26 33.32 14.80
CA LYS A 623 -29.27 32.35 14.33
C LYS A 623 -29.15 30.97 15.00
N VAL A 624 -28.61 30.92 16.22
CA VAL A 624 -28.36 29.66 16.98
C VAL A 624 -29.62 28.77 17.11
N ASP A 625 -30.82 29.36 17.10
CA ASP A 625 -32.10 28.63 17.13
C ASP A 625 -32.26 27.61 15.99
N PHE A 626 -31.59 27.81 14.85
CA PHE A 626 -31.61 26.91 13.70
C PHE A 626 -30.59 25.76 13.80
N LEU A 627 -29.77 25.68 14.86
CA LEU A 627 -28.79 24.61 15.05
C LEU A 627 -29.45 23.22 15.03
N GLY A 628 -30.57 23.05 15.74
CA GLY A 628 -31.32 21.79 15.75
C GLY A 628 -31.78 21.37 14.35
N TRP A 629 -32.29 22.33 13.57
CA TRP A 629 -32.74 22.10 12.19
C TRP A 629 -31.59 21.69 11.25
N LEU A 630 -30.39 22.23 11.45
CA LEU A 630 -29.19 21.84 10.70
C LEU A 630 -28.69 20.44 11.12
N VAL A 631 -28.63 20.15 12.43
CA VAL A 631 -28.23 18.85 12.99
C VAL A 631 -29.16 17.73 12.53
N GLU A 632 -30.48 17.94 12.57
CA GLU A 632 -31.50 17.02 12.03
C GLU A 632 -31.25 16.64 10.56
N ARG A 633 -30.69 17.57 9.77
CA ARG A 633 -30.43 17.41 8.33
C ARG A 633 -28.98 17.05 8.03
N ASN A 634 -28.20 16.69 9.07
CA ASN A 634 -26.77 16.35 8.97
C ASN A 634 -25.94 17.45 8.27
N LEU A 635 -26.38 18.72 8.36
CA LEU A 635 -25.64 19.89 7.91
C LEU A 635 -24.58 20.24 8.98
N LYS A 636 -23.49 19.47 8.91
CA LYS A 636 -22.33 19.50 9.80
C LYS A 636 -21.20 20.34 9.20
N ASP A 637 -20.10 20.51 9.92
CA ASP A 637 -18.98 21.34 9.49
C ASP A 637 -18.46 20.96 8.10
N ALA A 638 -18.30 19.67 7.83
CA ALA A 638 -17.93 19.11 6.53
C ALA A 638 -19.08 19.10 5.49
N THR A 639 -20.03 20.04 5.59
CA THR A 639 -21.12 20.26 4.60
C THR A 639 -21.20 21.74 4.19
N PHE A 640 -20.30 22.58 4.70
CA PHE A 640 -20.10 23.96 4.29
C PHE A 640 -18.72 24.10 3.61
N PRO A 641 -18.50 25.14 2.77
CA PRO A 641 -19.47 26.15 2.36
C PRO A 641 -20.53 25.62 1.40
N LEU A 642 -21.75 26.16 1.51
CA LEU A 642 -22.83 25.93 0.57
C LEU A 642 -22.64 26.85 -0.64
N GLU A 643 -22.38 26.31 -1.84
CA GLU A 643 -22.39 27.12 -3.07
C GLU A 643 -23.81 27.38 -3.58
N ASN A 644 -24.69 26.39 -3.40
CA ASN A 644 -26.05 26.38 -3.92
C ASN A 644 -27.04 26.07 -2.80
N ARG A 645 -28.25 26.61 -2.92
CA ARG A 645 -29.34 26.35 -1.96
C ARG A 645 -29.73 24.86 -1.98
N PRO A 646 -29.63 24.13 -0.86
CA PRO A 646 -30.00 22.71 -0.82
C PRO A 646 -31.48 22.50 -1.21
N PRO A 647 -31.83 21.46 -2.01
CA PRO A 647 -33.20 21.25 -2.49
C PRO A 647 -34.27 21.08 -1.40
N PHE A 648 -33.86 20.71 -0.18
CA PHE A 648 -34.74 20.52 0.98
C PHE A 648 -34.96 21.80 1.82
N TRP A 649 -34.41 22.95 1.41
CA TRP A 649 -34.39 24.18 2.21
C TRP A 649 -35.70 25.01 2.04
N PRO A 650 -36.57 25.10 3.06
CA PRO A 650 -37.93 25.62 2.92
C PRO A 650 -37.99 27.04 2.34
N ASP A 651 -38.76 27.25 1.26
CA ASP A 651 -38.93 28.59 0.67
C ASP A 651 -39.90 29.44 1.49
N THR A 652 -39.35 30.08 2.52
CA THR A 652 -40.08 30.92 3.46
C THR A 652 -39.19 32.06 3.97
N PRO A 653 -39.73 33.23 4.34
CA PRO A 653 -38.92 34.42 4.63
C PRO A 653 -37.89 34.27 5.76
N ALA A 654 -38.10 33.36 6.72
CA ALA A 654 -37.15 33.09 7.80
C ALA A 654 -35.95 32.25 7.33
N TYR A 655 -36.23 31.18 6.58
CA TYR A 655 -35.20 30.27 6.06
C TYR A 655 -34.43 30.88 4.88
N ASN A 656 -35.05 31.76 4.11
CA ASN A 656 -34.36 32.52 3.06
C ASN A 656 -33.34 33.47 3.72
N LYS A 657 -33.74 34.28 4.71
CA LYS A 657 -32.82 35.15 5.48
C LYS A 657 -31.71 34.38 6.22
N LEU A 658 -31.97 33.15 6.66
CA LEU A 658 -30.94 32.28 7.22
C LEU A 658 -29.92 31.89 6.14
N PHE A 659 -30.39 31.47 4.97
CA PHE A 659 -29.54 31.11 3.83
C PHE A 659 -28.69 32.29 3.37
N ASP A 660 -29.31 33.46 3.16
CA ASP A 660 -28.61 34.67 2.71
C ASP A 660 -27.45 35.04 3.66
N ALA A 661 -27.71 35.06 4.98
CA ALA A 661 -26.69 35.36 5.99
C ALA A 661 -25.60 34.27 6.12
N ILE A 662 -25.94 33.00 5.87
CA ILE A 662 -24.99 31.90 5.78
C ILE A 662 -24.09 32.10 4.55
N ILE A 663 -24.65 32.35 3.37
CA ILE A 663 -23.89 32.55 2.12
C ILE A 663 -22.94 33.75 2.22
N GLU A 664 -23.35 34.82 2.92
CA GLU A 664 -22.50 35.98 3.17
C GLU A 664 -21.35 35.67 4.16
N SER A 665 -21.62 34.95 5.26
CA SER A 665 -20.68 34.81 6.38
C SER A 665 -19.88 33.49 6.44
N GLN A 666 -20.29 32.44 5.72
CA GLN A 666 -19.71 31.09 5.85
C GLN A 666 -18.21 31.02 5.59
N TRP A 667 -17.70 31.83 4.65
CA TRP A 667 -16.30 31.81 4.20
C TRP A 667 -15.30 32.10 5.34
N ILE A 668 -15.75 32.82 6.38
CA ILE A 668 -14.97 33.14 7.60
C ILE A 668 -14.72 31.88 8.45
N PHE A 669 -15.68 30.94 8.46
CA PHE A 669 -15.67 29.74 9.33
C PHE A 669 -15.27 28.47 8.57
N PHE A 670 -15.34 28.50 7.24
CA PHE A 670 -15.05 27.38 6.34
C PHE A 670 -14.00 27.77 5.28
N PRO A 671 -12.75 28.04 5.67
CA PRO A 671 -11.66 28.26 4.74
C PRO A 671 -11.27 26.96 4.01
N VAL A 672 -10.73 27.10 2.80
CA VAL A 672 -10.23 25.97 1.97
C VAL A 672 -9.12 25.22 2.72
N THR A 673 -9.24 23.91 2.97
CA THR A 673 -8.12 23.20 3.59
C THR A 673 -6.96 23.04 2.60
N PHE A 674 -5.75 22.93 3.13
CA PHE A 674 -4.53 22.82 2.32
C PHE A 674 -4.10 21.37 2.08
N GLU A 675 -5.08 20.48 1.95
CA GLU A 675 -4.91 19.07 1.61
C GLU A 675 -5.00 18.81 0.10
N GLN A 676 -4.11 17.93 -0.38
CA GLN A 676 -3.91 17.65 -1.81
C GLN A 676 -5.17 17.15 -2.51
N HIS A 677 -6.03 16.41 -1.80
CA HIS A 677 -7.24 15.80 -2.36
C HIS A 677 -8.42 16.78 -2.44
N GLU A 678 -8.48 17.79 -1.57
CA GLU A 678 -9.53 18.82 -1.61
C GLU A 678 -9.23 19.90 -2.67
N LEU A 679 -7.96 20.24 -2.90
CA LEU A 679 -7.58 21.24 -3.91
C LEU A 679 -7.74 20.72 -5.35
N TYR A 680 -7.45 19.44 -5.59
CA TYR A 680 -7.19 18.89 -6.93
C TYR A 680 -8.34 19.12 -7.93
N ASN A 681 -8.05 19.88 -8.99
CA ASN A 681 -8.96 20.23 -10.09
C ASN A 681 -10.22 21.02 -9.68
N GLN A 682 -10.28 21.58 -8.48
CA GLN A 682 -11.36 22.49 -8.10
C GLN A 682 -11.27 23.85 -8.80
N VAL A 683 -12.41 24.51 -8.95
CA VAL A 683 -12.55 25.88 -9.47
C VAL A 683 -13.21 26.74 -8.40
N PHE A 684 -12.40 27.43 -7.60
CA PHE A 684 -12.89 28.24 -6.49
C PHE A 684 -13.39 29.62 -6.95
N SER A 685 -14.56 30.01 -6.44
CA SER A 685 -15.10 31.37 -6.63
C SER A 685 -14.26 32.43 -5.87
N PRO A 686 -14.42 33.74 -6.17
CA PRO A 686 -13.68 34.81 -5.49
C PRO A 686 -13.91 34.89 -3.96
N HIS A 687 -14.96 34.25 -3.44
CA HIS A 687 -15.35 34.31 -2.02
C HIS A 687 -14.62 33.29 -1.14
N TYR A 688 -14.02 32.25 -1.73
CA TYR A 688 -13.31 31.22 -0.96
C TYR A 688 -12.06 31.80 -0.27
N ILE A 689 -12.06 31.77 1.06
CA ILE A 689 -10.90 32.18 1.86
C ILE A 689 -9.91 31.00 1.93
N PHE A 690 -8.71 31.23 1.42
CA PHE A 690 -7.58 30.32 1.58
C PHE A 690 -6.84 30.69 2.88
N PRO A 691 -6.41 29.73 3.73
CA PRO A 691 -5.78 29.96 5.03
C PRO A 691 -4.32 30.45 4.93
N ILE A 692 -4.05 31.37 4.01
CA ILE A 692 -2.78 32.07 3.78
C ILE A 692 -2.75 33.26 4.75
N CYS A 693 -1.79 33.27 5.67
CA CYS A 693 -1.62 34.36 6.65
C CYS A 693 -0.68 35.46 6.12
N THR A 694 0.34 35.09 5.35
CA THR A 694 1.29 36.00 4.72
C THR A 694 1.58 35.52 3.29
N GLU A 695 1.91 36.45 2.40
CA GLU A 695 2.30 36.17 1.02
C GLU A 695 3.45 37.11 0.59
N GLU A 696 4.52 36.52 0.05
CA GLU A 696 5.76 37.20 -0.34
C GLU A 696 6.11 36.79 -1.79
N LEU A 697 6.30 37.76 -2.69
CA LEU A 697 6.58 37.50 -4.11
C LEU A 697 8.05 37.10 -4.31
N ILE A 698 8.30 35.82 -4.63
CA ILE A 698 9.63 35.29 -4.97
C ILE A 698 10.02 35.69 -6.39
N LYS A 699 9.12 35.49 -7.36
CA LYS A 699 9.41 35.67 -8.80
C LYS A 699 8.24 36.35 -9.50
N ALA A 700 8.47 37.57 -9.95
CA ALA A 700 7.56 38.29 -10.83
C ALA A 700 7.68 37.80 -12.28
N GLY A 701 6.56 37.77 -13.00
CA GLY A 701 6.51 37.45 -14.43
C GLY A 701 5.10 37.64 -14.98
N ASP A 702 4.99 37.96 -16.27
CA ASP A 702 3.71 38.30 -16.91
C ASP A 702 2.79 37.07 -17.06
N THR A 703 3.39 35.90 -17.30
CA THR A 703 2.70 34.62 -17.50
C THR A 703 2.59 33.80 -16.22
N ILE A 704 3.60 33.88 -15.35
CA ILE A 704 3.75 33.09 -14.12
C ILE A 704 4.27 33.97 -13.00
N GLN A 705 3.66 33.88 -11.83
CA GLN A 705 4.11 34.50 -10.60
C GLN A 705 4.34 33.42 -9.54
N VAL A 706 5.46 33.51 -8.81
CA VAL A 706 5.81 32.57 -7.75
C VAL A 706 5.84 33.30 -6.43
N HIS A 707 5.03 32.85 -5.47
CA HIS A 707 4.92 33.45 -4.14
C HIS A 707 5.25 32.42 -3.06
N LYS A 708 5.99 32.83 -2.03
CA LYS A 708 6.06 32.15 -0.74
C LYS A 708 4.80 32.48 0.04
N ILE A 709 4.22 31.50 0.70
CA ILE A 709 3.03 31.65 1.53
C ILE A 709 3.22 30.92 2.86
N GLU A 710 2.72 31.51 3.95
CA GLU A 710 2.68 30.86 5.27
C GLU A 710 1.23 30.58 5.64
N THR A 711 0.89 29.34 5.98
CA THR A 711 -0.49 28.97 6.32
C THR A 711 -0.74 28.82 7.82
N ASN A 712 -2.00 29.00 8.25
CA ASN A 712 -2.35 28.90 9.66
C ASN A 712 -2.25 27.45 10.18
N ALA A 713 -1.59 27.27 11.33
CA ALA A 713 -1.42 26.01 12.03
C ALA A 713 -2.74 25.26 12.30
N SER A 714 -3.84 25.97 12.57
CA SER A 714 -5.16 25.37 12.78
C SER A 714 -5.77 24.72 11.54
N CYS A 715 -5.28 25.06 10.35
CA CYS A 715 -5.80 24.61 9.06
C CYS A 715 -4.81 23.72 8.29
N ALA A 716 -3.64 23.44 8.87
CA ALA A 716 -2.56 22.65 8.25
C ALA A 716 -2.20 21.38 9.04
N GLY A 717 -2.85 21.13 10.19
CA GLY A 717 -2.67 19.94 11.03
C GLY A 717 -1.34 19.86 11.81
N SER A 718 -0.29 20.58 11.38
CA SER A 718 1.07 20.42 11.88
C SER A 718 1.88 21.73 11.92
N GLY A 719 1.35 22.75 12.60
CA GLY A 719 2.02 24.05 12.76
C GLY A 719 1.93 24.95 11.50
N PRO A 720 2.52 26.16 11.53
CA PRO A 720 2.53 27.03 10.36
C PRO A 720 3.38 26.40 9.25
N ALA A 721 2.77 26.10 8.10
CA ALA A 721 3.48 25.49 6.98
C ALA A 721 3.88 26.55 5.96
N THR A 722 5.18 26.75 5.78
CA THR A 722 5.71 27.54 4.65
C THR A 722 5.59 26.71 3.38
N ARG A 723 4.96 27.28 2.34
CA ARG A 723 4.76 26.64 1.03
C ARG A 723 5.01 27.64 -0.09
N VAL A 724 5.03 27.16 -1.34
CA VAL A 724 5.10 28.00 -2.54
C VAL A 724 3.80 27.90 -3.32
N ARG A 725 3.23 29.05 -3.71
CA ARG A 725 2.16 29.14 -4.70
C ARG A 725 2.74 29.59 -6.05
N LYS A 726 2.69 28.72 -7.06
CA LYS A 726 3.03 29.04 -8.46
C LYS A 726 1.72 29.31 -9.21
N THR A 727 1.48 30.57 -9.55
CA THR A 727 0.24 31.06 -10.18
C THR A 727 0.48 31.38 -11.66
N TYR A 728 -0.42 30.93 -12.52
CA TYR A 728 -0.41 31.12 -13.97
C TYR A 728 -1.66 31.90 -14.40
N ASN A 729 -1.51 32.75 -15.40
CA ASN A 729 -2.64 33.31 -16.15
C ASN A 729 -3.07 32.34 -17.29
N GLU A 730 -4.01 32.76 -18.14
CA GLU A 730 -4.50 31.94 -19.27
C GLU A 730 -3.40 31.60 -20.30
N SER A 731 -2.38 32.43 -20.53
CA SER A 731 -1.28 32.07 -21.44
C SER A 731 -0.32 31.05 -20.83
N GLY A 732 -0.21 31.00 -19.50
CA GLY A 732 0.59 30.00 -18.76
C GLY A 732 -0.10 28.63 -18.61
N LYS A 733 -1.41 28.54 -18.88
CA LYS A 733 -2.25 27.35 -18.70
C LYS A 733 -1.65 26.05 -19.26
N SER A 734 -1.05 26.08 -20.44
CA SER A 734 -0.47 24.87 -21.05
C SER A 734 0.75 24.32 -20.28
N GLN A 735 1.47 25.18 -19.53
CA GLN A 735 2.54 24.76 -18.62
C GLN A 735 1.94 24.18 -17.34
N TYR A 736 0.97 24.86 -16.74
CA TYR A 736 0.19 24.34 -15.60
C TYR A 736 -0.38 22.95 -15.87
N GLU A 737 -1.01 22.72 -17.03
CA GLU A 737 -1.57 21.41 -17.41
C GLU A 737 -0.50 20.30 -17.52
N ARG A 738 0.71 20.63 -17.97
CA ARG A 738 1.85 19.69 -17.98
C ARG A 738 2.35 19.39 -16.56
N GLU A 739 2.48 20.41 -15.71
CA GLU A 739 2.91 20.24 -14.32
C GLU A 739 1.91 19.42 -13.51
N VAL A 740 0.60 19.73 -13.60
CA VAL A 740 -0.45 18.94 -12.95
C VAL A 740 -0.41 17.49 -13.42
N LYS A 741 -0.30 17.23 -14.74
CA LYS A 741 -0.21 15.86 -15.26
C LYS A 741 1.00 15.10 -14.70
N THR A 742 2.15 15.77 -14.63
CA THR A 742 3.40 15.20 -14.11
C THR A 742 3.30 14.92 -12.63
N PHE A 743 2.90 15.88 -11.78
CA PHE A 743 2.73 15.64 -10.35
C PHE A 743 1.65 14.59 -10.05
N THR A 744 0.55 14.55 -10.81
CA THR A 744 -0.47 13.48 -10.71
C THR A 744 0.12 12.11 -11.02
N SER A 745 1.00 11.98 -12.02
CA SER A 745 1.65 10.70 -12.34
C SER A 745 2.62 10.18 -11.26
N LEU A 746 3.07 11.07 -10.36
CA LEU A 746 4.06 10.80 -9.32
C LEU A 746 3.45 10.61 -7.91
N GLN A 747 2.13 10.75 -7.72
CA GLN A 747 1.50 10.80 -6.40
C GLN A 747 1.72 9.55 -5.53
N SER A 748 2.00 8.39 -6.13
CA SER A 748 2.33 7.15 -5.41
C SER A 748 3.82 6.99 -5.06
N ARG A 749 4.68 7.92 -5.49
CA ARG A 749 6.15 7.83 -5.38
C ARG A 749 6.76 9.14 -4.88
N SER A 750 6.89 9.27 -3.56
CA SER A 750 7.73 10.32 -2.97
C SER A 750 9.21 10.12 -3.34
N CYS A 751 9.93 11.23 -3.52
CA CYS A 751 11.38 11.28 -3.75
C CYS A 751 11.88 12.62 -3.18
N PRO A 752 12.90 12.65 -2.30
CA PRO A 752 13.37 13.89 -1.69
C PRO A 752 13.99 14.86 -2.72
N HIS A 753 14.50 14.34 -3.84
CA HIS A 753 15.13 15.11 -4.90
C HIS A 753 14.15 15.61 -5.98
N ILE A 754 12.84 15.57 -5.71
CA ILE A 754 11.78 16.15 -6.54
C ILE A 754 10.91 17.05 -5.65
N ILE A 755 10.58 18.25 -6.11
CA ILE A 755 9.80 19.22 -5.32
C ILE A 755 8.45 18.64 -4.88
N SER A 756 8.11 18.76 -3.59
CA SER A 756 6.87 18.21 -3.05
C SER A 756 5.64 18.94 -3.60
N PHE A 757 4.62 18.16 -3.98
CA PHE A 757 3.36 18.67 -4.49
C PHE A 757 2.25 18.48 -3.45
N HIS A 758 1.52 19.55 -3.15
CA HIS A 758 0.46 19.55 -2.13
C HIS A 758 -0.92 19.92 -2.67
N GLY A 759 -1.10 19.97 -4.00
CA GLY A 759 -2.39 20.24 -4.65
C GLY A 759 -2.33 21.29 -5.75
N CYS A 760 -3.37 21.34 -6.57
CA CYS A 760 -3.51 22.31 -7.67
C CYS A 760 -4.97 22.72 -7.86
N TYR A 761 -5.23 24.02 -7.98
CA TYR A 761 -6.58 24.58 -8.07
C TYR A 761 -6.69 25.73 -9.07
N GLN A 762 -7.88 25.95 -9.60
CA GLN A 762 -8.23 27.15 -10.35
C GLN A 762 -8.96 28.12 -9.41
N GLN A 763 -8.76 29.42 -9.59
CA GLN A 763 -9.49 30.46 -8.85
C GLN A 763 -9.93 31.55 -9.81
N GLN A 764 -11.23 31.82 -9.83
CA GLN A 764 -11.80 32.99 -10.49
C GLN A 764 -11.54 34.25 -9.63
N ARG A 765 -11.14 35.34 -10.28
CA ARG A 765 -10.86 36.64 -9.65
C ARG A 765 -12.08 37.56 -9.79
N LEU A 766 -12.09 38.65 -9.01
CA LEU A 766 -13.20 39.62 -8.98
C LEU A 766 -13.39 40.38 -10.31
N ASP A 767 -12.37 40.43 -11.16
CA ASP A 767 -12.43 40.97 -12.53
C ASP A 767 -12.95 39.95 -13.57
N GLY A 768 -13.30 38.74 -13.13
CA GLY A 768 -13.76 37.63 -13.96
C GLY A 768 -12.65 36.78 -14.58
N THR A 769 -11.37 37.13 -14.41
CA THR A 769 -10.24 36.33 -14.92
C THR A 769 -10.09 35.02 -14.14
N ILE A 770 -9.48 34.01 -14.76
CA ILE A 770 -9.14 32.74 -14.12
C ILE A 770 -7.62 32.68 -13.91
N THR A 771 -7.23 32.27 -12.70
CA THR A 771 -5.83 31.96 -12.37
C THR A 771 -5.70 30.48 -12.02
N TYR A 772 -4.66 29.84 -12.54
CA TYR A 772 -4.33 28.43 -12.26
C TYR A 772 -3.21 28.40 -11.22
N ASN A 773 -3.28 27.55 -10.20
CA ASN A 773 -2.39 27.62 -9.04
C ASN A 773 -1.88 26.23 -8.64
N LEU A 774 -0.56 26.08 -8.48
CA LEU A 774 0.06 24.91 -7.85
C LEU A 774 0.52 25.27 -6.44
N ILE A 775 0.29 24.39 -5.46
CA ILE A 775 0.87 24.49 -4.13
C ILE A 775 2.01 23.46 -4.00
N LEU A 776 3.22 23.96 -3.84
CA LEU A 776 4.47 23.20 -3.77
C LEU A 776 5.14 23.38 -2.39
N GLY A 777 6.10 22.51 -2.07
CA GLY A 777 6.98 22.70 -0.92
C GLY A 777 7.81 24.00 -1.03
N PHE A 778 8.28 24.50 0.11
CA PHE A 778 9.30 25.55 0.16
C PHE A 778 10.69 24.93 0.37
N VAL A 779 11.72 25.57 -0.18
CA VAL A 779 13.12 25.11 -0.10
C VAL A 779 14.01 26.32 0.19
N ASP A 780 14.61 26.35 1.38
CA ASP A 780 15.21 27.56 1.99
C ASP A 780 16.48 28.09 1.31
N GLY A 781 17.12 27.33 0.42
CA GLY A 781 18.44 27.65 -0.10
C GLY A 781 18.50 28.40 -1.44
N GLY A 782 17.36 28.63 -2.09
CA GLY A 782 17.30 29.22 -3.44
C GLY A 782 17.55 28.19 -4.54
N ASN A 783 17.96 28.64 -5.73
CA ASN A 783 18.38 27.76 -6.83
C ASN A 783 19.92 27.66 -6.96
N LEU A 784 20.38 26.74 -7.82
CA LEU A 784 21.81 26.45 -7.98
C LEU A 784 22.60 27.61 -8.63
N GLU A 785 21.96 28.47 -9.43
CA GLU A 785 22.60 29.68 -9.99
C GLU A 785 22.82 30.76 -8.93
N GLU A 786 21.84 30.93 -8.03
CA GLU A 786 21.95 31.76 -6.83
C GLU A 786 23.04 31.24 -5.89
N PHE A 787 23.13 29.92 -5.71
CA PHE A 787 24.20 29.28 -4.94
C PHE A 787 25.59 29.54 -5.56
N TYR A 788 25.76 29.38 -6.88
CA TYR A 788 27.00 29.73 -7.58
C TYR A 788 27.37 31.22 -7.47
N THR A 789 26.36 32.09 -7.31
CA THR A 789 26.54 33.54 -7.20
C THR A 789 26.84 34.01 -5.77
N ALA A 790 26.22 33.39 -4.76
CA ALA A 790 26.35 33.77 -3.36
C ALA A 790 27.52 33.08 -2.64
N MET A 791 27.87 31.86 -3.04
CA MET A 791 28.86 31.05 -2.35
C MET A 791 30.26 31.19 -2.95
N ASN A 792 31.28 31.00 -2.11
CA ASN A 792 32.64 30.77 -2.57
C ASN A 792 32.82 29.30 -2.96
N PRO A 793 33.78 28.94 -3.83
CA PRO A 793 34.08 27.54 -4.14
C PRO A 793 34.61 26.76 -2.92
N PRO A 794 34.34 25.44 -2.85
CA PRO A 794 34.88 24.56 -1.81
C PRO A 794 36.41 24.57 -1.81
N ARG A 795 37.01 24.76 -0.63
CA ARG A 795 38.47 24.74 -0.44
C ARG A 795 39.03 23.36 -0.07
N SER A 796 38.16 22.38 0.18
CA SER A 796 38.53 21.03 0.59
C SER A 796 37.92 19.98 -0.33
N LEU A 797 38.57 18.81 -0.41
CA LEU A 797 38.03 17.65 -1.12
C LEU A 797 36.75 17.09 -0.43
N PRO A 798 36.64 17.03 0.92
CA PRO A 798 35.36 16.72 1.57
C PRO A 798 34.20 17.61 1.13
N ASP A 799 34.38 18.94 1.08
CA ASP A 799 33.32 19.87 0.63
C ASP A 799 32.97 19.69 -0.85
N THR A 800 33.98 19.43 -1.70
CA THR A 800 33.80 19.07 -3.11
C THR A 800 32.97 17.79 -3.25
N ASN A 801 33.23 16.78 -2.41
CA ASN A 801 32.51 15.51 -2.42
C ASN A 801 31.06 15.66 -1.92
N LYS A 802 30.76 16.60 -1.01
CA LYS A 802 29.37 16.90 -0.63
C LYS A 802 28.56 17.44 -1.80
N ILE A 803 29.12 18.37 -2.58
CA ILE A 803 28.47 18.87 -3.80
C ILE A 803 28.28 17.74 -4.83
N TRP A 804 29.23 16.83 -4.98
CA TRP A 804 29.05 15.65 -5.83
C TRP A 804 27.99 14.65 -5.31
N ASN A 805 27.82 14.50 -3.99
CA ASN A 805 26.68 13.77 -3.43
C ASN A 805 25.33 14.46 -3.73
N ALA A 806 25.28 15.80 -3.71
CA ALA A 806 24.07 16.52 -4.08
C ALA A 806 23.63 16.23 -5.53
N PHE A 807 24.59 16.04 -6.45
CA PHE A 807 24.32 15.58 -7.82
C PHE A 807 23.93 14.10 -7.93
N LEU A 808 24.33 13.25 -6.97
CA LEU A 808 23.82 11.87 -6.88
C LEU A 808 22.30 11.89 -6.67
N GLY A 809 21.81 12.75 -5.78
CA GLY A 809 20.37 12.95 -5.56
C GLY A 809 19.62 13.39 -6.82
N VAL A 810 20.22 14.26 -7.66
CA VAL A 810 19.61 14.63 -8.96
C VAL A 810 19.52 13.42 -9.91
N LEU A 811 20.51 12.53 -9.91
CA LEU A 811 20.45 11.29 -10.70
C LEU A 811 19.38 10.33 -10.16
N GLU A 812 19.19 10.22 -8.85
CA GLU A 812 18.08 9.47 -8.26
C GLU A 812 16.71 10.07 -8.64
N GLY A 813 16.56 11.40 -8.58
CA GLY A 813 15.36 12.11 -9.02
C GLY A 813 15.07 11.89 -10.51
N LEU A 814 16.08 11.98 -11.38
CA LEU A 814 15.93 11.64 -12.80
C LEU A 814 15.61 10.16 -13.02
N HIS A 815 16.15 9.22 -12.23
CA HIS A 815 15.75 7.81 -12.31
C HIS A 815 14.27 7.65 -11.91
N HIS A 816 13.81 8.34 -10.87
CA HIS A 816 12.41 8.32 -10.43
C HIS A 816 11.44 8.81 -11.53
N LEU A 817 11.78 9.88 -12.25
CA LEU A 817 10.98 10.39 -13.37
C LEU A 817 11.00 9.45 -14.60
N ASN A 818 12.18 8.92 -14.94
CA ASN A 818 12.38 8.19 -16.18
C ASN A 818 11.96 6.71 -16.11
N PHE A 819 11.95 6.10 -14.93
CA PHE A 819 11.53 4.71 -14.75
C PHE A 819 10.01 4.60 -14.51
N ALA A 820 9.34 3.78 -15.32
CA ALA A 820 7.89 3.62 -15.27
C ALA A 820 7.44 3.00 -13.94
N ALA A 821 6.55 3.69 -13.22
CA ALA A 821 6.03 3.23 -11.94
C ALA A 821 5.25 1.90 -12.09
N ILE A 822 5.38 0.98 -11.13
CA ILE A 822 4.81 -0.38 -11.22
C ILE A 822 3.27 -0.36 -11.23
N ASP A 823 2.68 0.66 -10.61
CA ASP A 823 1.25 0.89 -10.39
C ASP A 823 0.61 1.81 -11.43
N THR A 824 1.28 2.90 -11.85
CA THR A 824 0.73 3.87 -12.82
C THR A 824 1.27 3.71 -14.25
N ASN A 825 2.42 3.03 -14.42
CA ASN A 825 3.12 2.82 -15.69
C ASN A 825 3.43 4.12 -16.49
N PHE A 826 3.48 5.28 -15.83
CA PHE A 826 3.90 6.54 -16.43
C PHE A 826 5.43 6.72 -16.43
N GLN A 827 5.95 7.27 -17.52
CA GLN A 827 7.31 7.77 -17.68
C GLN A 827 7.26 9.27 -17.99
N THR A 828 8.16 10.03 -17.38
CA THR A 828 8.29 11.49 -17.50
C THR A 828 9.66 11.86 -18.03
N ILE A 829 9.71 12.80 -18.99
CA ILE A 829 10.93 13.49 -19.45
C ILE A 829 10.79 14.96 -19.04
N HIS A 830 11.82 15.58 -18.43
CA HIS A 830 11.75 16.93 -17.87
C HIS A 830 11.92 18.04 -18.93
N GLN A 831 12.90 17.87 -19.82
CA GLN A 831 13.24 18.77 -20.95
C GLN A 831 13.81 20.15 -20.59
N ASP A 832 13.94 20.49 -19.30
CA ASP A 832 14.41 21.82 -18.86
C ASP A 832 15.31 21.74 -17.61
N ILE A 833 16.16 20.70 -17.51
CA ILE A 833 17.17 20.59 -16.45
C ILE A 833 18.26 21.65 -16.66
N LYS A 834 18.36 22.58 -15.71
CA LYS A 834 19.30 23.72 -15.68
C LYS A 834 19.49 24.23 -14.24
N PRO A 835 20.48 25.08 -13.93
CA PRO A 835 20.74 25.55 -12.56
C PRO A 835 19.53 26.25 -11.91
N ASP A 836 18.75 27.01 -12.67
CA ASP A 836 17.51 27.67 -12.20
C ASP A 836 16.47 26.69 -11.66
N ASN A 837 16.44 25.46 -12.19
CA ASN A 837 15.43 24.44 -11.94
C ASN A 837 15.92 23.33 -10.98
N LEU A 838 17.08 23.55 -10.34
CA LEU A 838 17.60 22.73 -9.24
C LEU A 838 17.62 23.60 -7.98
N LEU A 839 16.69 23.37 -7.07
CA LEU A 839 16.63 24.06 -5.79
C LEU A 839 17.62 23.45 -4.80
N VAL A 840 18.24 24.30 -3.99
CA VAL A 840 19.24 23.91 -3.00
C VAL A 840 18.56 23.81 -1.64
N SER A 841 18.42 22.61 -1.10
CA SER A 841 18.10 22.41 0.32
C SER A 841 19.39 22.41 1.14
N LYS A 842 19.36 22.92 2.38
CA LYS A 842 20.54 23.07 3.24
C LYS A 842 20.42 22.16 4.46
N SER A 843 21.35 21.22 4.62
CA SER A 843 21.31 20.23 5.71
C SER A 843 21.51 20.87 7.09
N ALA A 844 22.41 21.86 7.19
CA ALA A 844 22.68 22.58 8.44
C ALA A 844 23.24 24.00 8.17
N PRO A 845 22.92 25.03 8.98
CA PRO A 845 23.38 26.41 8.76
C PRO A 845 24.90 26.60 8.85
N ASP A 846 25.60 25.72 9.56
CA ASP A 846 27.06 25.75 9.77
C ASP A 846 27.85 25.00 8.68
N GLN A 847 27.18 24.26 7.80
CA GLN A 847 27.82 23.40 6.79
C GLN A 847 27.44 23.85 5.36
N PRO A 848 28.05 24.93 4.83
CA PRO A 848 27.60 25.62 3.62
C PRO A 848 27.63 24.83 2.31
N TYR A 849 28.29 23.67 2.29
CA TYR A 849 28.36 22.76 1.14
C TYR A 849 27.62 21.43 1.39
N ASP A 850 27.00 21.26 2.57
CA ASP A 850 26.12 20.13 2.89
C ASP A 850 24.70 20.48 2.43
N ILE A 851 24.41 20.07 1.20
CA ILE A 851 23.20 20.44 0.48
C ILE A 851 22.60 19.23 -0.24
N ASP A 852 21.27 19.19 -0.32
CA ASP A 852 20.54 18.36 -1.27
C ASP A 852 20.09 19.22 -2.45
N LEU A 853 20.03 18.62 -3.65
CA LEU A 853 19.41 19.24 -4.82
C LEU A 853 18.01 18.65 -5.05
N VAL A 854 17.07 19.53 -5.40
CA VAL A 854 15.64 19.22 -5.57
C VAL A 854 15.18 19.72 -6.94
N ILE A 855 14.75 18.79 -7.81
CA ILE A 855 14.28 19.09 -9.17
C ILE A 855 12.92 19.80 -9.11
N THR A 856 12.79 20.92 -9.84
CA THR A 856 11.57 21.72 -9.93
C THR A 856 11.25 22.15 -11.38
N ASP A 857 10.16 22.88 -11.55
CA ASP A 857 9.65 23.49 -12.79
C ASP A 857 9.41 22.52 -13.96
N PHE A 858 8.33 21.73 -13.86
CA PHE A 858 7.94 20.74 -14.87
C PHE A 858 7.16 21.35 -16.07
N GLY A 859 7.22 22.67 -16.28
CA GLY A 859 6.42 23.41 -17.28
C GLY A 859 6.66 23.01 -18.75
N TYR A 860 7.75 22.29 -19.02
CA TYR A 860 8.13 21.73 -20.32
C TYR A 860 8.12 20.18 -20.35
N SER A 861 7.67 19.53 -19.27
CA SER A 861 7.75 18.07 -19.13
C SER A 861 6.80 17.31 -20.06
N HIS A 862 7.21 16.11 -20.47
CA HIS A 862 6.39 15.18 -21.25
C HIS A 862 6.19 13.85 -20.51
N THR A 863 4.95 13.62 -20.09
CA THR A 863 4.54 12.46 -19.28
C THR A 863 3.59 11.56 -20.08
N LYS A 864 3.93 10.27 -20.21
CA LYS A 864 3.20 9.27 -21.02
C LYS A 864 3.18 7.88 -20.38
N THR A 865 2.16 7.07 -20.67
CA THR A 865 2.09 5.67 -20.23
C THR A 865 2.95 4.79 -21.13
N ARG A 866 3.67 3.80 -20.58
CA ARG A 866 4.59 2.94 -21.35
C ARG A 866 3.90 1.68 -21.87
N THR A 867 3.28 1.75 -23.05
CA THR A 867 2.69 0.58 -23.73
C THR A 867 3.76 -0.44 -24.12
N THR A 868 3.56 -1.71 -23.78
CA THR A 868 4.45 -2.81 -24.19
C THR A 868 4.44 -2.97 -25.70
N GLY A 869 5.57 -2.70 -26.36
CA GLY A 869 5.72 -2.77 -27.81
C GLY A 869 5.53 -1.45 -28.56
N GLN A 870 5.44 -0.31 -27.87
CA GLN A 870 5.47 1.02 -28.51
C GLN A 870 6.55 1.93 -27.90
N ASP A 871 7.21 2.63 -28.81
CA ASP A 871 8.30 3.60 -28.67
C ASP A 871 8.57 4.26 -27.31
N THR A 872 9.87 4.33 -26.98
CA THR A 872 10.43 5.18 -25.91
C THR A 872 10.33 6.68 -26.20
N TRP A 873 9.99 7.10 -27.43
CA TRP A 873 9.92 8.49 -27.84
C TRP A 873 8.85 9.33 -27.11
N GLY A 874 9.23 10.49 -26.58
CA GLY A 874 8.34 11.56 -26.12
C GLY A 874 8.18 12.67 -27.17
N ILE A 875 7.35 13.68 -26.85
CA ILE A 875 7.18 14.88 -27.68
C ILE A 875 8.01 16.03 -27.10
N ASP A 876 8.85 16.60 -27.97
CA ASP A 876 9.63 17.80 -27.71
C ASP A 876 8.74 19.03 -27.45
N SER A 877 8.93 19.67 -26.30
CA SER A 877 8.17 20.84 -25.84
C SER A 877 8.97 22.14 -25.91
N HIS A 878 10.15 22.13 -26.54
CA HIS A 878 10.99 23.31 -26.80
C HIS A 878 11.45 24.01 -25.49
N GLY A 879 12.07 23.24 -24.59
CA GLY A 879 12.64 23.71 -23.31
C GLY A 879 13.92 24.55 -23.47
N GLY A 880 14.67 24.74 -22.37
CA GLY A 880 15.85 25.62 -22.32
C GLY A 880 16.99 25.26 -23.30
N GLN A 881 17.03 25.95 -24.44
CA GLN A 881 17.91 25.67 -25.59
C GLN A 881 19.43 25.78 -25.34
N VAL A 882 19.87 26.27 -24.17
CA VAL A 882 21.29 26.34 -23.75
C VAL A 882 21.76 24.99 -23.20
N TYR A 883 20.95 24.32 -22.37
CA TYR A 883 21.31 23.05 -21.74
C TYR A 883 20.84 21.84 -22.58
N GLY A 884 19.97 22.07 -23.56
CA GLY A 884 19.43 21.06 -24.47
C GLY A 884 20.47 20.22 -25.22
N SER A 885 20.02 19.05 -25.64
CA SER A 885 20.79 18.04 -26.37
C SER A 885 20.79 18.26 -27.90
N PRO A 886 21.78 17.73 -28.64
CA PRO A 886 21.86 17.87 -30.10
C PRO A 886 20.59 17.38 -30.84
N GLU A 887 19.92 16.35 -30.34
CA GLU A 887 18.68 15.82 -30.94
C GLU A 887 17.41 16.65 -30.61
N SER A 888 17.49 17.51 -29.59
CA SER A 888 16.45 18.50 -29.24
C SER A 888 16.75 19.89 -29.82
N SER A 889 17.77 20.05 -30.67
CA SER A 889 17.99 21.27 -31.44
C SER A 889 17.23 21.21 -32.77
N HIS A 890 16.28 22.11 -32.94
CA HIS A 890 15.48 22.23 -34.18
C HIS A 890 16.25 22.84 -35.36
N HIS A 891 17.55 23.11 -35.21
CA HIS A 891 18.35 23.90 -36.16
C HIS A 891 19.48 23.11 -36.86
N ALA A 892 19.67 21.83 -36.52
CA ALA A 892 20.48 20.89 -37.31
C ALA A 892 19.74 20.46 -38.60
N ASP A 893 20.45 20.23 -39.71
CA ASP A 893 19.81 19.98 -41.02
C ASP A 893 18.88 18.75 -41.03
N TYR A 894 19.15 17.75 -40.19
CA TYR A 894 18.44 16.47 -40.18
C TYR A 894 17.07 16.50 -39.48
N THR A 895 16.73 17.53 -38.68
CA THR A 895 15.45 17.59 -37.94
C THR A 895 14.31 18.28 -38.70
N ARG A 896 14.58 18.93 -39.85
CA ARG A 896 13.69 19.88 -40.54
C ARG A 896 12.31 19.38 -41.04
N HIS A 897 12.01 18.07 -40.98
CA HIS A 897 10.84 17.49 -41.67
C HIS A 897 9.97 16.54 -40.81
N GLY A 898 10.06 16.58 -39.48
CA GLY A 898 9.24 15.72 -38.62
C GLY A 898 9.13 16.21 -37.18
N ARG A 899 8.25 15.56 -36.40
CA ARG A 899 8.22 15.74 -34.93
C ARG A 899 9.54 15.22 -34.36
N THR A 900 10.29 16.02 -33.61
CA THR A 900 11.48 15.55 -32.89
C THR A 900 11.04 14.58 -31.80
N HIS A 901 11.40 13.31 -32.01
CA HIS A 901 11.12 12.22 -31.10
C HIS A 901 12.27 12.13 -30.08
N ILE A 902 12.04 12.62 -28.87
CA ILE A 902 13.04 12.70 -27.80
C ILE A 902 12.98 11.48 -26.87
N THR A 903 14.00 11.23 -26.05
CA THR A 903 14.01 10.17 -25.03
C THR A 903 14.47 10.70 -23.67
N PRO A 904 14.28 9.97 -22.56
CA PRO A 904 14.96 10.21 -21.27
C PRO A 904 16.43 10.64 -21.33
N LYS A 905 17.16 10.29 -22.40
CA LYS A 905 18.57 10.64 -22.59
C LYS A 905 18.80 12.14 -22.85
N VAL A 906 17.76 12.95 -23.09
CA VAL A 906 17.92 14.42 -23.18
C VAL A 906 18.22 15.03 -21.80
N ASP A 907 17.52 14.59 -20.75
CA ASP A 907 17.73 15.09 -19.39
C ASP A 907 19.12 14.71 -18.84
N ILE A 908 19.65 13.55 -19.28
CA ILE A 908 21.01 13.10 -18.97
C ILE A 908 22.07 14.03 -19.58
N TRP A 909 21.87 14.47 -20.83
CA TRP A 909 22.74 15.45 -21.46
C TRP A 909 22.68 16.79 -20.71
N SER A 910 21.48 17.29 -20.45
CA SER A 910 21.26 18.56 -19.73
C SER A 910 21.87 18.54 -18.33
N LEU A 911 21.79 17.44 -17.59
CA LEU A 911 22.49 17.28 -16.31
C LEU A 911 24.02 17.26 -16.48
N GLY A 912 24.54 16.62 -17.54
CA GLY A 912 25.97 16.65 -17.86
C GLY A 912 26.49 18.07 -18.11
N CYS A 913 25.68 18.93 -18.75
CA CYS A 913 25.95 20.35 -18.91
C CYS A 913 26.03 21.08 -17.56
N VAL A 914 25.08 20.83 -16.64
CA VAL A 914 25.08 21.43 -15.29
C VAL A 914 26.26 20.95 -14.44
N MET A 915 26.59 19.65 -14.48
CA MET A 915 27.74 19.10 -13.75
C MET A 915 29.09 19.60 -14.31
N SER A 916 29.17 19.85 -15.62
CA SER A 916 30.32 20.52 -16.25
C SER A 916 30.53 21.94 -15.70
N GLU A 917 29.44 22.71 -15.54
CA GLU A 917 29.51 24.03 -14.90
C GLU A 917 29.83 23.97 -13.41
N ALA A 918 29.30 22.99 -12.69
CA ALA A 918 29.64 22.74 -11.29
C ALA A 918 31.13 22.49 -11.09
N ALA A 919 31.74 21.64 -11.94
CA ALA A 919 33.18 21.37 -11.91
C ALA A 919 34.02 22.65 -12.13
N ILE A 920 33.64 23.48 -13.10
CA ILE A 920 34.32 24.75 -13.39
C ILE A 920 34.16 25.75 -12.25
N TRP A 921 32.95 25.91 -11.71
CA TRP A 921 32.71 26.78 -10.56
C TRP A 921 33.49 26.31 -9.32
N MET A 922 33.54 25.00 -9.05
CA MET A 922 34.28 24.46 -7.89
C MET A 922 35.80 24.68 -7.97
N LYS A 923 36.38 24.92 -9.15
CA LYS A 923 37.84 25.09 -9.34
C LYS A 923 38.27 26.51 -9.72
N TYR A 924 37.42 27.28 -10.41
CA TYR A 924 37.72 28.63 -10.89
C TYR A 924 36.71 29.69 -10.42
N GLY A 925 35.70 29.30 -9.64
CA GLY A 925 34.68 30.18 -9.08
C GLY A 925 33.78 30.85 -10.11
N LYS A 926 33.00 31.82 -9.64
CA LYS A 926 32.05 32.57 -10.47
C LYS A 926 32.69 33.16 -11.73
N GLN A 927 33.87 33.78 -11.61
CA GLN A 927 34.57 34.36 -12.77
C GLN A 927 35.01 33.29 -13.78
N GLY A 928 35.43 32.10 -13.32
CA GLY A 928 35.73 30.98 -14.19
C GLY A 928 34.51 30.43 -14.91
N LEU A 929 33.37 30.33 -14.22
CA LEU A 929 32.09 29.95 -14.80
C LEU A 929 31.60 30.96 -15.84
N GLU A 930 31.66 32.26 -15.54
CA GLU A 930 31.36 33.35 -16.47
C GLU A 930 32.28 33.29 -17.71
N ASN A 931 33.59 33.08 -17.53
CA ASN A 931 34.54 32.93 -18.64
C ASN A 931 34.25 31.68 -19.48
N TYR A 932 33.90 30.56 -18.85
CA TYR A 932 33.52 29.33 -19.55
C TYR A 932 32.26 29.51 -20.39
N ARG A 933 31.21 30.13 -19.83
CA ARG A 933 29.98 30.50 -20.54
C ARG A 933 30.29 31.44 -21.72
N ASN A 934 31.11 32.47 -21.51
CA ASN A 934 31.54 33.40 -22.55
C ASN A 934 32.35 32.72 -23.67
N ASN A 935 33.16 31.72 -23.36
CA ASN A 935 33.88 30.91 -24.36
C ASN A 935 32.90 30.08 -25.22
N ARG A 936 31.92 29.40 -24.62
CA ARG A 936 30.87 28.68 -25.38
C ARG A 936 30.02 29.63 -26.22
N ILE A 937 29.68 30.82 -25.72
CA ILE A 937 28.97 31.87 -26.49
C ILE A 937 29.82 32.32 -27.68
N SER A 938 31.12 32.49 -27.50
CA SER A 938 32.04 32.90 -28.57
C SER A 938 32.21 31.82 -29.64
N GLU A 939 32.28 30.54 -29.25
CA GLU A 939 32.36 29.41 -30.18
C GLU A 939 31.04 29.20 -30.94
N THR A 940 29.89 29.18 -30.25
CA THR A 940 28.56 29.03 -30.90
C THR A 940 28.22 30.16 -31.88
N ARG A 941 28.71 31.39 -31.64
CA ARG A 941 28.65 32.49 -32.62
C ARG A 941 29.39 32.23 -33.93
N THR A 942 30.39 31.35 -33.95
CA THR A 942 31.07 30.95 -35.19
C THR A 942 30.27 29.95 -36.02
N LEU A 943 29.24 29.32 -35.44
CA LEU A 943 28.39 28.33 -36.10
C LEU A 943 27.20 29.04 -36.80
N PRO A 944 27.13 29.10 -38.15
CA PRO A 944 26.23 30.01 -38.88
C PRO A 944 24.71 29.79 -38.70
N ARG A 945 24.30 28.83 -37.88
CA ARG A 945 22.89 28.49 -37.60
C ARG A 945 22.48 28.68 -36.14
N PHE A 946 23.43 28.92 -35.23
CA PHE A 946 23.19 28.97 -33.79
C PHE A 946 22.90 30.40 -33.32
N ASP A 947 23.62 31.38 -33.87
CA ASP A 947 23.51 32.81 -33.52
C ASP A 947 22.12 33.40 -33.83
N GLN A 948 21.47 32.97 -34.92
CA GLN A 948 20.12 33.40 -35.29
C GLN A 948 18.98 32.62 -34.59
N ALA A 949 19.31 31.60 -33.80
CA ALA A 949 18.35 30.61 -33.28
C ALA A 949 18.20 30.61 -31.75
N GLY A 950 18.90 31.50 -31.04
CA GLY A 950 18.87 31.52 -29.57
C GLY A 950 19.71 30.43 -28.89
N HIS A 951 20.46 29.63 -29.64
CA HIS A 951 21.39 28.61 -29.12
C HIS A 951 22.75 29.19 -28.62
N GLY A 952 22.84 30.50 -28.40
CA GLY A 952 24.08 31.14 -27.95
C GLY A 952 24.54 30.61 -26.59
N GLY A 953 25.71 29.97 -26.55
CA GLY A 953 26.30 29.44 -25.31
C GLY A 953 25.91 28.01 -24.94
N CYS A 954 25.22 27.28 -25.82
CA CYS A 954 24.94 25.86 -25.61
C CYS A 954 26.22 24.99 -25.56
N PHE A 955 26.06 23.69 -25.27
CA PHE A 955 27.19 22.78 -25.05
C PHE A 955 27.62 21.97 -26.28
N HIS A 956 26.89 22.04 -27.40
CA HIS A 956 27.18 21.29 -28.63
C HIS A 956 27.32 22.16 -29.89
N ASP A 957 27.98 21.60 -30.91
CA ASP A 957 28.04 22.15 -32.28
C ASP A 957 26.82 21.78 -33.16
N GLY A 958 25.96 20.89 -32.66
CA GLY A 958 24.86 20.28 -33.41
C GLY A 958 24.98 18.76 -33.59
N ALA A 959 26.11 18.16 -33.17
CA ALA A 959 26.29 16.71 -33.11
C ALA A 959 27.15 16.25 -31.91
N GLN A 960 28.18 17.02 -31.53
CA GLN A 960 29.13 16.70 -30.47
C GLN A 960 29.29 17.88 -29.50
N ALA A 961 29.88 17.62 -28.33
CA ALA A 961 30.25 18.68 -27.39
C ALA A 961 31.24 19.67 -28.02
N LEU A 962 31.16 20.95 -27.64
CA LEU A 962 32.03 22.03 -28.14
C LEU A 962 33.50 21.85 -27.73
N SER A 963 34.41 22.52 -28.46
CA SER A 963 35.84 22.52 -28.11
C SER A 963 36.12 23.28 -26.81
N ALA A 964 35.38 24.34 -26.50
CA ALA A 964 35.44 25.05 -25.23
C ALA A 964 35.09 24.17 -24.02
N VAL A 965 34.19 23.19 -24.17
CA VAL A 965 33.83 22.21 -23.12
C VAL A 965 35.03 21.34 -22.79
N ARG A 966 35.60 20.67 -23.81
CA ARG A 966 36.81 19.83 -23.65
C ARG A 966 37.98 20.64 -23.09
N THR A 967 38.26 21.80 -23.66
CA THR A 967 39.37 22.68 -23.24
C THR A 967 39.24 23.10 -21.78
N ALA A 968 38.02 23.44 -21.32
CA ALA A 968 37.78 23.82 -19.94
C ALA A 968 37.95 22.65 -18.96
N HIS A 969 37.51 21.44 -19.34
CA HIS A 969 37.76 20.22 -18.56
C HIS A 969 39.25 19.86 -18.52
N ASP A 970 39.97 20.00 -19.64
CA ASP A 970 41.41 19.74 -19.71
C ASP A 970 42.21 20.74 -18.87
N TRP A 971 41.75 21.98 -18.70
CA TRP A 971 42.33 22.90 -17.71
C TRP A 971 42.18 22.36 -16.29
N ILE A 972 41.02 21.81 -15.90
CA ILE A 972 40.87 21.15 -14.60
C ILE A 972 41.85 19.97 -14.48
N ARG A 973 41.96 19.12 -15.51
CA ARG A 973 42.91 17.98 -15.52
C ARG A 973 44.36 18.39 -15.28
N ASN A 974 44.81 19.44 -15.97
CA ASN A 974 46.20 19.89 -15.93
C ASN A 974 46.55 20.65 -14.64
N TYR A 975 45.63 21.45 -14.09
CA TYR A 975 45.89 22.30 -12.92
C TYR A 975 45.43 21.71 -11.57
N PHE A 976 44.48 20.77 -11.56
CA PHE A 976 43.90 20.17 -10.36
C PHE A 976 44.02 18.64 -10.35
N SER A 977 45.15 18.11 -10.82
CA SER A 977 45.46 16.68 -10.91
C SER A 977 45.40 15.89 -9.60
N HIS A 978 45.26 16.57 -8.46
CA HIS A 978 45.11 15.99 -7.12
C HIS A 978 43.65 15.68 -6.73
N ASP A 979 42.65 16.22 -7.43
CA ASP A 979 41.24 15.93 -7.16
C ASP A 979 40.74 14.74 -8.00
N SER A 980 41.09 13.54 -7.55
CA SER A 980 40.71 12.29 -8.23
C SER A 980 39.20 12.09 -8.38
N VAL A 981 38.36 12.72 -7.56
CA VAL A 981 36.88 12.65 -7.69
C VAL A 981 36.44 13.49 -8.87
N THR A 982 36.77 14.78 -8.91
CA THR A 982 36.38 15.66 -10.00
C THR A 982 36.92 15.18 -11.35
N LEU A 983 38.13 14.61 -11.40
CA LEU A 983 38.67 14.02 -12.64
C LEU A 983 37.83 12.84 -13.16
N GLN A 984 37.41 11.92 -12.29
CA GLN A 984 36.54 10.79 -12.66
C GLN A 984 35.12 11.25 -13.01
N VAL A 985 34.62 12.32 -12.39
CA VAL A 985 33.32 12.91 -12.76
C VAL A 985 33.40 13.58 -14.14
N LEU A 986 34.49 14.27 -14.47
CA LEU A 986 34.72 14.79 -15.83
C LEU A 986 34.84 13.66 -16.87
N GLU A 987 35.51 12.56 -16.54
CA GLU A 987 35.51 11.34 -17.37
C GLU A 987 34.08 10.80 -17.55
N MET A 988 33.26 10.72 -16.50
CA MET A 988 31.88 10.26 -16.58
C MET A 988 31.02 11.17 -17.49
N ILE A 989 31.14 12.49 -17.33
CA ILE A 989 30.44 13.48 -18.15
C ILE A 989 30.80 13.29 -19.63
N GLU A 990 32.09 13.21 -19.96
CA GLU A 990 32.57 13.08 -21.35
C GLU A 990 32.36 11.69 -21.98
N THR A 991 32.34 10.61 -21.19
CA THR A 991 32.21 9.23 -21.70
C THR A 991 30.78 8.71 -21.68
N SER A 992 29.84 9.40 -21.02
CA SER A 992 28.50 8.82 -20.76
C SER A 992 27.35 9.83 -20.66
N MET A 993 27.60 11.15 -20.71
CA MET A 993 26.54 12.17 -20.64
C MET A 993 26.56 13.12 -21.84
N LEU A 994 27.71 13.75 -22.14
CA LEU A 994 27.91 14.68 -23.26
C LEU A 994 28.36 13.98 -24.55
N VAL A 995 27.75 12.83 -24.82
CA VAL A 995 27.99 11.95 -25.99
C VAL A 995 26.73 11.87 -26.88
N PRO A 996 26.80 11.31 -28.10
CA PRO A 996 25.61 11.07 -28.93
C PRO A 996 24.55 10.23 -28.21
N GLN A 997 23.27 10.40 -28.59
CA GLN A 997 22.13 9.85 -27.82
C GLN A 997 22.22 8.35 -27.52
N GLY A 998 22.72 7.54 -28.46
CA GLY A 998 22.85 6.09 -28.32
C GLY A 998 23.92 5.65 -27.31
N ASP A 999 24.94 6.48 -27.09
CA ASP A 999 26.10 6.16 -26.24
C ASP A 999 25.90 6.64 -24.78
N ARG A 1000 24.88 7.48 -24.52
CA ARG A 1000 24.60 7.99 -23.17
C ARG A 1000 24.14 6.86 -22.25
N GLN A 1001 24.70 6.81 -21.04
CA GLN A 1001 24.19 5.96 -19.97
C GLN A 1001 22.82 6.48 -19.48
N ASP A 1002 22.09 5.71 -18.67
CA ASP A 1002 20.87 6.20 -18.02
C ASP A 1002 21.14 6.67 -16.58
N ALA A 1003 20.13 7.28 -15.97
CA ALA A 1003 20.22 7.84 -14.63
C ALA A 1003 20.60 6.80 -13.56
N GLN A 1004 20.21 5.53 -13.70
CA GLN A 1004 20.58 4.50 -12.74
C GLN A 1004 22.06 4.13 -12.87
N MET A 1005 22.52 3.85 -14.10
CA MET A 1005 23.92 3.52 -14.37
C MET A 1005 24.87 4.65 -13.93
N LEU A 1006 24.48 5.90 -14.16
CA LEU A 1006 25.23 7.09 -13.75
C LEU A 1006 25.20 7.30 -12.23
N CYS A 1007 24.06 7.08 -11.57
CA CYS A 1007 23.96 7.11 -10.10
C CYS A 1007 24.91 6.08 -9.48
N GLU A 1008 24.85 4.82 -9.94
CA GLU A 1008 25.74 3.76 -9.51
C GLU A 1008 27.23 4.06 -9.76
N ARG A 1009 27.57 4.74 -10.87
CA ARG A 1009 28.96 5.15 -11.19
C ARG A 1009 29.43 6.28 -10.27
N LEU A 1010 28.62 7.32 -10.07
CA LEU A 1010 28.95 8.46 -9.22
C LEU A 1010 29.11 8.04 -7.74
N ALA A 1011 28.21 7.20 -7.23
CA ALA A 1011 28.32 6.65 -5.87
C ALA A 1011 29.65 5.90 -5.67
N LYS A 1012 30.08 5.08 -6.65
CA LYS A 1012 31.36 4.34 -6.61
C LYS A 1012 32.56 5.29 -6.63
N ILE A 1013 32.53 6.36 -7.44
CA ILE A 1013 33.59 7.37 -7.51
C ILE A 1013 33.78 8.06 -6.14
N ILE A 1014 32.68 8.46 -5.48
CA ILE A 1014 32.73 9.16 -4.19
C ILE A 1014 33.14 8.21 -3.05
N GLN A 1015 32.60 6.98 -3.02
CA GLN A 1015 32.98 5.95 -2.04
C GLN A 1015 34.46 5.58 -2.13
N ALA A 1016 35.01 5.47 -3.35
CA ALA A 1016 36.42 5.12 -3.57
C ALA A 1016 37.36 6.16 -2.95
N ALA A 1017 37.06 7.45 -3.12
CA ALA A 1017 37.82 8.55 -2.51
C ALA A 1017 37.74 8.55 -0.98
N SER A 1018 36.54 8.33 -0.41
CA SER A 1018 36.37 8.15 1.04
C SER A 1018 37.11 6.92 1.61
N SER A 1019 37.42 5.95 0.74
CA SER A 1019 38.13 4.69 1.09
C SER A 1019 39.63 4.73 0.80
N GLY A 1020 40.16 5.83 0.26
CA GLY A 1020 41.59 5.96 -0.11
C GLY A 1020 42.04 5.04 -1.27
N HIS A 1021 41.12 4.49 -2.06
CA HIS A 1021 41.41 3.58 -3.17
C HIS A 1021 41.02 4.22 -4.50
N SER A 1022 41.83 4.04 -5.56
CA SER A 1022 41.47 4.49 -6.92
C SER A 1022 40.50 3.50 -7.57
N TYR A 1023 39.32 3.96 -7.98
CA TYR A 1023 38.41 3.16 -8.79
C TYR A 1023 38.93 3.07 -10.23
N ASN A 1024 39.03 1.85 -10.76
CA ASN A 1024 39.38 1.61 -12.16
C ASN A 1024 38.09 1.44 -12.98
N SER A 1025 37.87 2.32 -13.96
CA SER A 1025 36.74 2.22 -14.89
C SER A 1025 36.75 0.86 -15.62
N PRO A 1026 35.58 0.19 -15.77
CA PRO A 1026 35.49 -1.06 -16.52
C PRO A 1026 35.81 -0.83 -18.01
N PRO A 1027 36.38 -1.82 -18.71
CA PRO A 1027 36.83 -1.66 -20.09
C PRO A 1027 35.66 -1.38 -21.06
N ILE A 1028 35.88 -0.43 -21.97
CA ILE A 1028 34.91 -0.01 -22.98
C ILE A 1028 34.56 -1.18 -23.90
N ILE A 1029 33.30 -1.61 -23.91
CA ILE A 1029 32.77 -2.57 -24.89
C ILE A 1029 32.53 -1.84 -26.20
N ASN A 1030 33.57 -1.76 -27.03
CA ASN A 1030 33.46 -1.26 -28.41
C ASN A 1030 32.62 -2.23 -29.25
N THR A 1031 31.31 -2.00 -29.34
CA THR A 1031 30.43 -2.64 -30.32
C THR A 1031 30.73 -2.10 -31.73
N GLN A 1032 31.82 -2.60 -32.34
CA GLN A 1032 32.03 -2.44 -33.77
C GLN A 1032 30.90 -3.15 -34.52
N ILE A 1033 30.15 -2.40 -35.31
CA ILE A 1033 29.13 -2.93 -36.21
C ILE A 1033 29.84 -3.68 -37.34
N ALA A 1034 29.90 -5.01 -37.22
CA ALA A 1034 30.35 -5.87 -38.30
C ALA A 1034 29.26 -5.95 -39.38
N THR A 1035 29.50 -5.31 -40.53
CA THR A 1035 28.66 -5.47 -41.72
C THR A 1035 28.89 -6.84 -42.36
N GLY A 1036 27.85 -7.68 -42.41
CA GLY A 1036 27.85 -8.99 -43.05
C GLY A 1036 26.44 -9.48 -43.29
#